data_AF-A0A3P3XGS1-F1
#
_entry.id   AF-A0A3P3XGS1-F1
#
_cell.length_a   1.000
_cell.length_b   1.000
_cell.length_c   1.000
_cell.angle_alpha   90.00
_cell.angle_beta   90.00
_cell.angle_gamma   90.00
#
_symmetry.space_group_name_H-M   'P 1'
#
loop_
_entity.id
_entity.type
_entity.pdbx_description
1 polymer ?
#
loop_
_entity_poly.entity_id
_entity_poly.type
_entity_poly.pdbx_seq_one_letter_code
_entity_poly.pdbx_strand_id
1 'polypeptide(L)'
;MARCIAQTSFDPARAALYESLFMVGNGHFGIRGSDEERRHSVYRGTFINGFFEKKPIQYGEWAYGYARNHQTILNVIDAASIELEVDGSPLDFSSGLKTYERCLDLDAGKLVRRLEWESPSGVLIRVNSERLASFEKAEIAAMRYEVSPDAACSIKLVSFLDGSVRNRPAEAGDPRVGSHIDANPILWCKVEARDGALLLAGTTVRSGLGLAVAVRHVVSFSGSSILRAEHSAGGETLFSSYCADCAGGERFRLDKFVAVVNGSADAIKRLADEARAAAEDAANRGYDEIAALQADYLRTFWAGADIQIQGDPKMEEGLRFNIFHLLQSAGRDGRTSIAAKGLSGEGYEGHYFWDTEIYALPFFDYEAPAIARSLVRYRIGILGKARERARELSLPGVLFPWRTIDGEETSAYYPAGTAQFHIDADIAYALMRYVEATGERGILLEGGAELLFETARLWMGLGFFNPRKEKKFCIPCVTGPDEYTALVDNNAYTNLMAEFNLRHAWKVATELQDQHPEEFSALAERIGLSPSEIGEWRKAADMMYLPFDKETGIVPQDDQFMDRPAWNLAETPREQFPLLLHYHPLMIYRRQVLKQPDTVLAMFLRHERFSLAEKMRNFRFYEPLTTGDSSLSHCIQSVAAAECGETGKAYEYFAKTARMDLDDVHGNSRDGVHIAAMAGSWISVVYGFAGMREGRDCLSFRPMLPPAWKRLAFSIGWRGSRIACEYTAETSTYSLVWGTEIDIEHEGKRYHLASGAPVCIDERPKPLVWIFDLDGVIADTAVLHTRAWMRLADELGIPFRPETGELVKGVSRMASLCIVLGDHAAEYDAESLAELADRKNCYYRELVEHVGPSDILPGMADLLASLKNDGRMLVLASASRNAPAIIKQLGLEGTFDGIVDAAAVSMPKPDPEIFIRAAEMAGARLKDCVAFEDAQAGIDAIRAAGIFSVGIGTKLVGADIRFDSTSLVDRKAIEDAFYKRG
;
A
#
# COMPACT_ATOMS: atom_id res chain seq x y z
N MET A 1 -20.86 -16.59 4.82
CA MET A 1 -20.85 -16.64 6.31
C MET A 1 -20.96 -15.21 6.80
N ALA A 2 -21.58 -14.97 7.96
CA ALA A 2 -21.60 -13.63 8.55
C ALA A 2 -20.16 -13.17 8.85
N ARG A 3 -19.81 -11.92 8.51
CA ARG A 3 -18.47 -11.36 8.73
C ARG A 3 -18.35 -10.94 10.20
N CYS A 4 -17.87 -11.82 11.08
CA CYS A 4 -17.68 -11.54 12.51
C CYS A 4 -16.26 -11.86 12.94
N ILE A 5 -15.63 -10.94 13.69
CA ILE A 5 -14.39 -11.21 14.43
C ILE A 5 -14.74 -11.45 15.89
N ALA A 6 -14.54 -12.68 16.36
CA ALA A 6 -15.02 -13.11 17.68
C ALA A 6 -13.88 -13.35 18.69
N GLN A 7 -14.15 -12.94 19.93
CA GLN A 7 -13.44 -13.32 21.14
C GLN A 7 -14.37 -14.19 21.98
N THR A 8 -14.03 -15.47 22.17
CA THR A 8 -14.90 -16.47 22.84
C THR A 8 -14.58 -16.69 24.32
N SER A 9 -13.63 -15.93 24.87
CA SER A 9 -13.31 -15.93 26.30
C SER A 9 -12.65 -14.61 26.70
N PHE A 10 -12.86 -14.20 27.94
CA PHE A 10 -12.22 -13.01 28.50
C PHE A 10 -10.77 -13.34 28.92
N ASP A 11 -9.81 -12.59 28.40
CA ASP A 11 -8.40 -12.68 28.76
C ASP A 11 -7.89 -11.29 29.20
N PRO A 12 -7.66 -11.08 30.51
CA PRO A 12 -7.16 -9.81 31.02
C PRO A 12 -5.84 -9.36 30.38
N ALA A 13 -4.96 -10.28 29.99
CA ALA A 13 -3.66 -9.95 29.43
C ALA A 13 -3.78 -9.36 28.01
N ARG A 14 -4.87 -9.67 27.30
CA ARG A 14 -5.14 -9.20 25.93
C ARG A 14 -6.22 -8.12 25.86
N ALA A 15 -6.78 -7.68 26.99
CA ALA A 15 -7.85 -6.70 27.04
C ALA A 15 -7.52 -5.41 26.26
N ALA A 16 -6.31 -4.86 26.45
CA ALA A 16 -5.85 -3.66 25.74
C ALA A 16 -5.75 -3.82 24.21
N LEU A 17 -5.37 -5.01 23.74
CA LEU A 17 -5.36 -5.34 22.32
C LEU A 17 -6.80 -5.37 21.77
N TYR A 18 -7.67 -6.12 22.43
CA TYR A 18 -9.05 -6.29 22.03
C TYR A 18 -9.86 -4.98 22.06
N GLU A 19 -9.49 -4.04 22.93
CA GLU A 19 -10.02 -2.67 22.91
C GLU A 19 -9.67 -1.89 21.64
N SER A 20 -8.49 -2.11 21.04
CA SER A 20 -8.18 -1.53 19.74
C SER A 20 -8.92 -2.25 18.62
N LEU A 21 -8.86 -3.60 18.62
CA LEU A 21 -9.41 -4.40 17.52
C LEU A 21 -10.92 -4.25 17.36
N PHE A 22 -11.65 -4.15 18.48
CA PHE A 22 -13.12 -4.14 18.48
C PHE A 22 -13.71 -2.72 18.65
N MET A 23 -12.94 -1.69 18.31
CA MET A 23 -13.48 -0.33 18.27
C MET A 23 -14.63 -0.23 17.26
N VAL A 24 -15.56 0.68 17.54
CA VAL A 24 -16.60 1.11 16.58
C VAL A 24 -16.39 2.60 16.28
N GLY A 25 -16.46 2.98 15.01
CA GLY A 25 -16.28 4.36 14.58
C GLY A 25 -17.01 4.66 13.28
N ASN A 26 -16.95 5.92 12.84
CA ASN A 26 -17.64 6.36 11.63
C ASN A 26 -16.89 7.46 10.85
N GLY A 27 -15.61 7.66 11.15
CA GLY A 27 -14.78 8.72 10.57
C GLY A 27 -14.85 10.07 11.29
N HIS A 28 -15.92 10.32 12.07
CA HIS A 28 -16.06 11.51 12.92
C HIS A 28 -15.49 11.27 14.31
N PHE A 29 -15.86 10.14 14.93
CA PHE A 29 -15.25 9.67 16.16
C PHE A 29 -15.11 8.14 16.18
N GLY A 30 -14.29 7.64 17.09
CA GLY A 30 -14.13 6.22 17.38
C GLY A 30 -14.23 5.96 18.88
N ILE A 31 -14.95 4.91 19.27
CA ILE A 31 -15.06 4.41 20.64
C ILE A 31 -14.30 3.10 20.72
N ARG A 32 -13.30 3.02 21.60
CA ARG A 32 -12.54 1.78 21.81
C ARG A 32 -13.45 0.61 22.20
N GLY A 33 -13.05 -0.59 21.78
CA GLY A 33 -13.68 -1.89 22.03
C GLY A 33 -13.63 -2.38 23.48
N SER A 34 -13.64 -1.48 24.46
CA SER A 34 -13.66 -1.81 25.90
C SER A 34 -14.97 -2.48 26.32
N ASP A 35 -14.93 -3.37 27.30
CA ASP A 35 -16.15 -3.91 27.93
C ASP A 35 -16.96 -2.80 28.61
N GLU A 36 -18.29 -2.89 28.66
CA GLU A 36 -19.13 -1.83 29.25
C GLU A 36 -18.80 -1.54 30.72
N GLU A 37 -18.33 -2.54 31.47
CA GLU A 37 -17.96 -2.42 32.87
C GLU A 37 -16.49 -1.94 33.01
N ARG A 38 -16.29 -0.82 33.72
CA ARG A 38 -14.98 -0.15 33.82
C ARG A 38 -13.86 -1.00 34.40
N ARG A 39 -14.18 -1.86 35.36
CA ARG A 39 -13.22 -2.67 36.13
C ARG A 39 -12.41 -3.65 35.26
N HIS A 40 -12.91 -4.00 34.09
CA HIS A 40 -12.33 -5.01 33.21
C HIS A 40 -11.67 -4.42 31.96
N SER A 41 -11.67 -3.09 31.86
CA SER A 41 -11.02 -2.35 30.77
C SER A 41 -9.67 -1.83 31.21
N VAL A 42 -8.72 -1.77 30.28
CA VAL A 42 -7.38 -1.19 30.47
C VAL A 42 -7.36 0.25 29.95
N TYR A 43 -7.80 0.46 28.71
CA TYR A 43 -7.77 1.76 28.04
C TYR A 43 -9.13 2.08 27.42
N ARG A 44 -9.89 2.89 28.15
CA ARG A 44 -11.18 3.41 27.71
C ARG A 44 -10.97 4.75 27.05
N GLY A 45 -11.67 4.98 25.95
CA GLY A 45 -11.59 6.26 25.30
C GLY A 45 -12.42 6.39 24.06
N THR A 46 -12.75 7.65 23.81
CA THR A 46 -13.37 8.12 22.57
C THR A 46 -12.43 9.15 21.97
N PHE A 47 -12.15 9.00 20.67
CA PHE A 47 -11.30 9.92 19.92
C PHE A 47 -12.13 10.59 18.84
N ILE A 48 -12.04 11.91 18.73
CA ILE A 48 -12.74 12.69 17.70
C ILE A 48 -11.70 13.08 16.65
N ASN A 49 -12.02 12.80 15.39
CA ASN A 49 -11.13 13.08 14.27
C ASN A 49 -10.88 14.59 14.17
N GLY A 50 -9.61 14.99 14.11
CA GLY A 50 -9.23 16.40 14.12
C GLY A 50 -9.41 17.15 15.44
N PHE A 51 -9.70 16.48 16.57
CA PHE A 51 -9.81 17.12 17.89
C PHE A 51 -8.56 16.89 18.74
N PHE A 52 -7.76 17.94 18.93
CA PHE A 52 -6.41 17.85 19.49
C PHE A 52 -6.05 19.04 20.38
N GLU A 53 -4.99 18.90 21.18
CA GLU A 53 -4.37 20.00 21.92
C GLU A 53 -2.98 20.35 21.35
N LYS A 54 -2.58 21.63 21.42
CA LYS A 54 -1.25 22.10 21.03
C LYS A 54 -0.31 22.20 22.23
N LYS A 55 0.96 21.88 22.03
CA LYS A 55 2.03 22.14 23.00
C LYS A 55 3.32 22.59 22.34
N PRO A 56 4.01 23.63 22.83
CA PRO A 56 5.30 24.04 22.27
C PRO A 56 6.34 22.92 22.32
N ILE A 57 7.09 22.74 21.22
CA ILE A 57 8.22 21.80 21.16
C ILE A 57 9.40 22.42 21.90
N GLN A 58 10.07 21.62 22.73
CA GLN A 58 11.30 22.01 23.41
C GLN A 58 12.51 21.45 22.67
N TYR A 59 13.34 22.34 22.13
CA TYR A 59 14.60 21.98 21.50
C TYR A 59 15.77 22.32 22.41
N GLY A 60 16.79 21.45 22.44
CA GLY A 60 18.08 21.78 23.06
C GLY A 60 18.81 22.90 22.30
N GLU A 61 18.70 22.90 20.98
CA GLU A 61 19.18 23.97 20.10
C GLU A 61 18.10 24.28 19.05
N TRP A 62 17.68 25.53 19.00
CA TRP A 62 16.66 25.98 18.05
C TRP A 62 17.30 26.46 16.74
N ALA A 63 16.68 26.11 15.62
CA ALA A 63 16.98 26.68 14.32
C ALA A 63 15.73 27.25 13.65
N TYR A 64 15.92 28.24 12.79
CA TYR A 64 14.83 28.86 12.05
C TYR A 64 14.09 27.84 11.17
N GLY A 65 12.76 27.91 11.17
CA GLY A 65 11.92 26.96 10.44
C GLY A 65 11.71 25.61 11.12
N TYR A 66 12.20 25.40 12.35
CA TYR A 66 11.80 24.22 13.14
C TYR A 66 10.32 24.30 13.53
N ALA A 67 9.68 23.12 13.57
CA ALA A 67 8.31 23.00 14.03
C ALA A 67 8.16 23.62 15.41
N ARG A 68 7.04 24.31 15.65
CA ARG A 68 6.87 25.08 16.91
C ARG A 68 6.05 24.34 17.94
N ASN A 69 5.08 23.55 17.49
CA ASN A 69 4.11 22.90 18.36
C ASN A 69 3.98 21.41 18.01
N HIS A 70 3.91 20.57 19.04
CA HIS A 70 3.25 19.28 18.98
C HIS A 70 1.73 19.49 18.84
N GLN A 71 1.07 18.54 18.18
CA GLN A 71 -0.38 18.39 18.18
C GLN A 71 -0.68 16.99 18.69
N THR A 72 -1.64 16.81 19.58
CA THR A 72 -1.97 15.47 20.07
C THR A 72 -3.48 15.29 20.14
N ILE A 73 -4.01 14.28 19.45
CA ILE A 73 -5.41 13.88 19.54
C ILE A 73 -5.78 13.56 20.99
N LEU A 74 -6.95 14.05 21.41
CA LEU A 74 -7.39 13.89 22.80
C LEU A 74 -8.23 12.62 22.96
N ASN A 75 -7.97 11.89 24.05
CA ASN A 75 -8.95 10.99 24.61
C ASN A 75 -9.99 11.83 25.37
N VAL A 76 -11.17 12.02 24.79
CA VAL A 76 -12.07 13.11 25.20
C VAL A 76 -13.13 12.71 26.23
N ILE A 77 -13.64 11.48 26.15
CA ILE A 77 -14.77 11.04 26.97
C ILE A 77 -14.82 9.51 27.04
N ASP A 78 -15.23 8.98 28.19
CA ASP A 78 -15.86 7.66 28.26
C ASP A 78 -17.39 7.80 28.30
N ALA A 79 -18.01 7.49 27.17
CA ALA A 79 -19.46 7.44 27.01
C ALA A 79 -20.00 6.01 26.84
N ALA A 80 -19.15 4.97 26.94
CA ALA A 80 -19.54 3.58 26.75
C ALA A 80 -19.87 2.86 28.06
N SER A 81 -19.42 3.41 29.19
CA SER A 81 -19.60 2.82 30.52
C SER A 81 -21.06 2.57 30.91
N ILE A 82 -21.36 1.31 31.26
CA ILE A 82 -22.57 0.85 31.93
C ILE A 82 -22.17 -0.22 32.95
N GLU A 83 -22.43 0.02 34.24
CA GLU A 83 -22.18 -0.94 35.32
C GLU A 83 -23.47 -1.69 35.68
N LEU A 84 -23.35 -2.98 35.96
CA LEU A 84 -24.43 -3.85 36.44
C LEU A 84 -24.15 -4.29 37.88
N GLU A 85 -25.12 -4.07 38.76
CA GLU A 85 -25.17 -4.64 40.11
C GLU A 85 -26.41 -5.53 40.25
N VAL A 86 -26.25 -6.70 40.87
CA VAL A 86 -27.33 -7.65 41.20
C VAL A 86 -27.31 -7.92 42.70
N ASP A 87 -28.43 -7.65 43.37
CA ASP A 87 -28.57 -7.72 44.83
C ASP A 87 -27.45 -6.96 45.57
N GLY A 88 -27.01 -5.83 45.01
CA GLY A 88 -25.93 -5.00 45.53
C GLY A 88 -24.51 -5.50 45.24
N SER A 89 -24.35 -6.59 44.50
CA SER A 89 -23.04 -7.11 44.06
C SER A 89 -22.75 -6.71 42.61
N PRO A 90 -21.62 -6.06 42.30
CA PRO A 90 -21.27 -5.71 40.92
C PRO A 90 -20.92 -6.95 40.11
N LEU A 91 -21.19 -6.90 38.80
CA LEU A 91 -20.72 -7.89 37.86
C LEU A 91 -19.17 -7.89 37.85
N ASP A 92 -18.57 -9.08 37.98
CA ASP A 92 -17.12 -9.26 38.09
C ASP A 92 -16.65 -10.46 37.26
N PHE A 93 -15.87 -10.23 36.20
CA PHE A 93 -15.35 -11.30 35.33
C PHE A 93 -14.38 -12.26 36.03
N SER A 94 -13.82 -11.89 37.19
CA SER A 94 -12.93 -12.77 37.94
C SER A 94 -13.65 -13.86 38.73
N SER A 95 -14.98 -13.77 38.89
CA SER A 95 -15.78 -14.75 39.63
C SER A 95 -17.21 -14.89 39.08
N GLY A 96 -17.71 -16.11 38.97
CA GLY A 96 -19.10 -16.36 38.54
C GLY A 96 -19.34 -16.31 37.03
N LEU A 97 -18.37 -15.87 36.20
CA LEU A 97 -18.49 -15.87 34.74
C LEU A 97 -18.57 -17.31 34.20
N LYS A 98 -19.66 -17.64 33.48
CA LYS A 98 -19.92 -18.96 32.90
C LYS A 98 -19.59 -19.02 31.42
N THR A 99 -20.05 -18.02 30.67
CA THR A 99 -19.79 -17.88 29.24
C THR A 99 -19.52 -16.41 28.94
N TYR A 100 -18.71 -16.17 27.91
CA TYR A 100 -18.39 -14.83 27.42
C TYR A 100 -18.10 -14.93 25.93
N GLU A 101 -18.76 -14.10 25.14
CA GLU A 101 -18.50 -13.94 23.72
C GLU A 101 -18.62 -12.47 23.36
N ARG A 102 -17.68 -11.99 22.56
CA ARG A 102 -17.69 -10.64 22.01
C ARG A 102 -17.36 -10.70 20.53
N CYS A 103 -18.19 -10.11 19.70
CA CYS A 103 -18.10 -10.14 18.24
C CYS A 103 -18.14 -8.72 17.69
N LEU A 104 -17.13 -8.35 16.90
CA LEU A 104 -17.24 -7.22 15.99
C LEU A 104 -17.94 -7.73 14.72
N ASP A 105 -19.22 -7.38 14.58
CA ASP A 105 -20.04 -7.71 13.42
C ASP A 105 -19.76 -6.68 12.31
N LEU A 106 -19.03 -7.11 11.28
CA LEU A 106 -18.62 -6.25 10.17
C LEU A 106 -19.76 -6.00 9.17
N ASP A 107 -20.76 -6.89 9.13
CA ASP A 107 -21.92 -6.75 8.24
C ASP A 107 -22.89 -5.67 8.77
N ALA A 108 -23.06 -5.60 10.10
CA ALA A 108 -23.89 -4.60 10.76
C ALA A 108 -23.11 -3.40 11.34
N GLY A 109 -21.78 -3.49 11.39
CA GLY A 109 -20.89 -2.44 11.90
C GLY A 109 -21.07 -2.15 13.39
N LYS A 110 -21.31 -3.19 14.18
CA LYS A 110 -21.59 -3.07 15.61
C LYS A 110 -20.77 -4.06 16.42
N LEU A 111 -20.42 -3.66 17.63
CA LEU A 111 -19.85 -4.57 18.62
C LEU A 111 -21.00 -5.21 19.38
N VAL A 112 -21.02 -6.54 19.43
CA VAL A 112 -22.00 -7.36 20.16
C VAL A 112 -21.28 -8.15 21.23
N ARG A 113 -21.82 -8.19 22.44
CA ARG A 113 -21.30 -9.01 23.53
C ARG A 113 -22.43 -9.78 24.20
N ARG A 114 -22.16 -11.03 24.52
CA ARG A 114 -23.05 -11.93 25.25
C ARG A 114 -22.26 -12.59 26.37
N LEU A 115 -22.81 -12.58 27.58
CA LEU A 115 -22.21 -13.31 28.69
C LEU A 115 -23.29 -13.88 29.62
N GLU A 116 -22.90 -14.93 30.33
CA GLU A 116 -23.67 -15.49 31.43
C GLU A 116 -22.82 -15.41 32.70
N TRP A 117 -23.37 -14.80 33.75
CA TRP A 117 -22.68 -14.57 35.02
C TRP A 117 -23.57 -15.01 36.17
N GLU A 118 -23.05 -15.86 37.05
CA GLU A 118 -23.72 -16.23 38.30
C GLU A 118 -23.32 -15.24 39.39
N SER A 119 -24.31 -14.51 39.92
CA SER A 119 -24.09 -13.54 40.99
C SER A 119 -23.66 -14.23 42.29
N PRO A 120 -23.08 -13.49 43.27
CA PRO A 120 -22.83 -14.03 44.61
C PRO A 120 -24.09 -14.52 45.35
N SER A 121 -25.27 -14.03 44.96
CA SER A 121 -26.57 -14.51 45.46
C SER A 121 -27.06 -15.81 44.80
N GLY A 122 -26.33 -16.35 43.82
CA GLY A 122 -26.64 -17.59 43.11
C GLY A 122 -27.62 -17.42 41.95
N VAL A 123 -27.86 -16.19 41.50
CA VAL A 123 -28.75 -15.88 40.37
C VAL A 123 -27.94 -15.89 39.08
N LEU A 124 -28.39 -16.63 38.07
CA LEU A 124 -27.76 -16.60 36.76
C LEU A 124 -28.30 -15.42 35.95
N ILE A 125 -27.39 -14.58 35.50
CA ILE A 125 -27.67 -13.36 34.76
C ILE A 125 -27.17 -13.50 33.34
N ARG A 126 -28.06 -13.31 32.37
CA ARG A 126 -27.68 -13.16 30.96
C ARG A 126 -27.59 -11.69 30.62
N VAL A 127 -26.45 -11.28 30.06
CA VAL A 127 -26.23 -9.92 29.57
C VAL A 127 -26.00 -9.97 28.07
N ASN A 128 -26.74 -9.14 27.34
CA ASN A 128 -26.50 -8.85 25.94
C ASN A 128 -26.23 -7.35 25.80
N SER A 129 -25.06 -6.97 25.28
CA SER A 129 -24.77 -5.58 24.94
C SER A 129 -24.46 -5.44 23.46
N GLU A 130 -24.93 -4.34 22.87
CA GLU A 130 -24.64 -3.96 21.49
C GLU A 130 -24.29 -2.49 21.43
N ARG A 131 -23.31 -2.10 20.61
CA ARG A 131 -23.02 -0.68 20.34
C ARG A 131 -22.49 -0.41 18.94
N LEU A 132 -22.79 0.78 18.44
CA LEU A 132 -22.33 1.28 17.15
C LEU A 132 -22.07 2.79 17.18
N ALA A 133 -21.24 3.27 16.27
CA ALA A 133 -21.12 4.67 15.88
C ALA A 133 -21.74 4.81 14.48
N SER A 134 -22.77 5.65 14.33
CA SER A 134 -23.63 5.66 13.15
C SER A 134 -22.92 6.18 11.92
N PHE A 135 -22.95 5.42 10.82
CA PHE A 135 -22.49 5.91 9.51
C PHE A 135 -23.45 6.91 8.84
N GLU A 136 -24.72 6.94 9.24
CA GLU A 136 -25.76 7.82 8.68
C GLU A 136 -25.81 9.20 9.35
N LYS A 137 -25.50 9.25 10.65
CA LYS A 137 -25.46 10.47 11.47
C LYS A 137 -24.14 10.49 12.21
N ALA A 138 -23.16 11.20 11.67
CA ALA A 138 -21.77 11.11 12.08
C ALA A 138 -21.56 11.47 13.56
N GLU A 139 -22.42 12.29 14.14
CA GLU A 139 -22.41 12.71 15.54
C GLU A 139 -23.00 11.68 16.52
N ILE A 140 -23.66 10.61 16.07
CA ILE A 140 -24.42 9.69 16.94
C ILE A 140 -23.70 8.36 17.19
N ALA A 141 -23.64 7.94 18.46
CA ALA A 141 -23.49 6.54 18.85
C ALA A 141 -24.78 6.02 19.51
N ALA A 142 -25.06 4.74 19.31
CA ALA A 142 -26.21 4.07 19.94
C ALA A 142 -25.75 2.78 20.61
N MET A 143 -26.23 2.56 21.83
CA MET A 143 -25.90 1.38 22.63
C MET A 143 -27.17 0.78 23.22
N ARG A 144 -27.20 -0.54 23.35
CA ARG A 144 -28.24 -1.30 24.01
C ARG A 144 -27.60 -2.23 25.02
N TYR A 145 -28.12 -2.24 26.24
CA TYR A 145 -27.69 -3.14 27.30
C TYR A 145 -28.92 -3.85 27.88
N GLU A 146 -28.99 -5.16 27.69
CA GLU A 146 -30.10 -6.00 28.15
C GLU A 146 -29.63 -6.99 29.20
N VAL A 147 -30.38 -7.06 30.30
CA VAL A 147 -30.14 -7.99 31.41
C VAL A 147 -31.37 -8.88 31.59
N SER A 148 -31.14 -10.18 31.78
CA SER A 148 -32.21 -11.16 32.03
C SER A 148 -31.78 -12.14 33.12
N PRO A 149 -32.35 -12.04 34.33
CA PRO A 149 -32.08 -12.98 35.41
C PRO A 149 -32.91 -14.27 35.26
N ASP A 150 -32.40 -15.40 35.76
CA ASP A 150 -33.15 -16.67 35.79
C ASP A 150 -34.05 -16.82 37.03
N ALA A 151 -33.79 -16.04 38.08
CA ALA A 151 -34.56 -15.97 39.31
C ALA A 151 -34.88 -14.51 39.69
N ALA A 152 -35.69 -14.31 40.73
CA ALA A 152 -36.03 -12.97 41.19
C ALA A 152 -34.83 -12.31 41.89
N CYS A 153 -34.49 -11.08 41.50
CA CYS A 153 -33.39 -10.31 42.08
C CYS A 153 -33.60 -8.80 41.90
N SER A 154 -32.84 -7.99 42.63
CA SER A 154 -32.77 -6.55 42.39
C SER A 154 -31.64 -6.25 41.39
N ILE A 155 -31.95 -5.52 40.31
CA ILE A 155 -31.00 -5.11 39.28
C ILE A 155 -30.81 -3.60 39.32
N LYS A 156 -29.56 -3.16 39.33
CA LYS A 156 -29.17 -1.76 39.18
C LYS A 156 -28.21 -1.59 38.01
N LEU A 157 -28.61 -0.75 37.06
CA LEU A 157 -27.76 -0.31 35.95
C LEU A 157 -27.28 1.11 36.23
N VAL A 158 -25.98 1.37 36.05
CA VAL A 158 -25.39 2.71 36.20
C VAL A 158 -24.67 3.10 34.92
N SER A 159 -25.23 4.03 34.17
CA SER A 159 -24.63 4.55 32.94
C SER A 159 -23.83 5.82 33.23
N PHE A 160 -22.60 5.89 32.73
CA PHE A 160 -21.69 7.01 32.97
C PHE A 160 -21.46 7.85 31.71
N LEU A 161 -21.19 9.13 31.93
CA LEU A 161 -20.54 10.05 30.99
C LEU A 161 -19.35 10.66 31.72
N ASP A 162 -18.14 10.24 31.38
CA ASP A 162 -16.94 10.56 32.15
C ASP A 162 -15.91 11.36 31.34
N GLY A 163 -15.82 12.65 31.63
CA GLY A 163 -14.85 13.60 31.07
C GLY A 163 -13.50 13.63 31.79
N SER A 164 -13.33 12.83 32.83
CA SER A 164 -12.06 12.72 33.57
C SER A 164 -11.02 11.82 32.89
N VAL A 165 -11.38 11.16 31.77
CA VAL A 165 -10.44 10.37 30.98
C VAL A 165 -9.29 11.24 30.46
N ARG A 166 -8.09 10.67 30.37
CA ARG A 166 -6.89 11.37 29.92
C ARG A 166 -6.09 10.48 28.98
N ASN A 167 -5.33 11.12 28.10
CA ASN A 167 -4.30 10.44 27.31
C ASN A 167 -3.24 9.81 28.22
N ARG A 168 -2.58 8.76 27.73
CA ARG A 168 -1.46 8.15 28.44
C ARG A 168 -0.24 9.07 28.44
N PRO A 169 0.55 9.11 29.53
CA PRO A 169 1.86 9.74 29.49
C PRO A 169 2.77 8.98 28.53
N ALA A 170 3.69 9.68 27.87
CA ALA A 170 4.73 9.06 27.04
C ALA A 170 5.56 8.05 27.86
N GLU A 171 5.74 6.83 27.32
CA GLU A 171 6.63 5.82 27.89
C GLU A 171 8.09 6.17 27.57
N ALA A 172 9.03 5.88 28.48
CA ALA A 172 10.45 6.23 28.27
C ALA A 172 11.09 5.34 27.18
N GLY A 173 11.48 5.95 26.05
CA GLY A 173 12.35 5.31 25.04
C GLY A 173 11.76 5.19 23.62
N ASP A 174 10.46 5.36 23.42
CA ASP A 174 9.84 5.39 22.09
C ASP A 174 9.02 6.70 21.89
N PRO A 175 9.49 7.66 21.07
CA PRO A 175 8.78 8.91 20.84
C PRO A 175 7.49 8.75 20.02
N ARG A 176 7.11 7.53 19.60
CA ARG A 176 5.87 7.23 18.87
C ARG A 176 4.70 6.87 19.79
N VAL A 177 4.94 6.64 21.09
CA VAL A 177 3.95 6.09 22.04
C VAL A 177 3.70 7.05 23.22
N GLY A 178 2.42 7.40 23.39
CA GLY A 178 1.93 8.24 24.49
C GLY A 178 1.95 9.74 24.18
N SER A 179 1.35 10.52 25.07
CA SER A 179 1.07 11.94 24.86
C SER A 179 2.00 12.85 25.67
N HIS A 180 2.31 14.02 25.12
CA HIS A 180 3.04 15.09 25.82
C HIS A 180 2.10 16.12 26.48
N ILE A 181 0.83 15.81 26.70
CA ILE A 181 -0.22 16.77 27.06
C ILE A 181 -0.16 17.17 28.54
N ASP A 182 -0.62 18.39 28.87
CA ASP A 182 -0.76 18.89 30.25
C ASP A 182 -1.94 18.21 30.99
N ALA A 183 -2.01 18.30 32.33
CA ALA A 183 -2.97 17.51 33.13
C ALA A 183 -4.47 17.75 32.82
N ASN A 184 -4.84 18.91 32.28
CA ASN A 184 -6.24 19.29 31.97
C ASN A 184 -6.34 19.93 30.56
N PRO A 185 -6.35 19.13 29.49
CA PRO A 185 -6.41 19.66 28.12
C PRO A 185 -7.77 20.19 27.72
N ILE A 186 -8.84 19.87 28.47
CA ILE A 186 -10.21 20.35 28.22
C ILE A 186 -10.70 21.05 29.48
N LEU A 187 -11.20 22.27 29.31
CA LEU A 187 -11.87 23.03 30.36
C LEU A 187 -13.38 22.86 30.21
N TRP A 188 -13.96 22.01 31.06
CA TRP A 188 -15.40 21.78 31.08
C TRP A 188 -16.12 22.98 31.70
N CYS A 189 -16.97 23.64 30.90
CA CYS A 189 -17.69 24.84 31.29
C CYS A 189 -19.20 24.61 31.50
N LYS A 190 -19.72 23.46 31.06
CA LYS A 190 -21.12 23.07 31.26
C LYS A 190 -21.21 21.59 31.63
N VAL A 191 -21.89 21.33 32.75
CA VAL A 191 -22.09 20.00 33.33
C VAL A 191 -23.55 19.90 33.77
N GLU A 192 -24.31 18.99 33.18
CA GLU A 192 -25.74 18.82 33.52
C GLU A 192 -26.11 17.33 33.58
N ALA A 193 -26.77 16.91 34.65
CA ALA A 193 -27.34 15.58 34.81
C ALA A 193 -28.78 15.71 35.32
N ARG A 194 -29.77 15.43 34.47
CA ARG A 194 -31.18 15.58 34.84
C ARG A 194 -32.11 14.77 33.92
N ASP A 195 -33.16 14.19 34.49
CA ASP A 195 -34.29 13.56 33.76
C ASP A 195 -33.83 12.56 32.68
N GLY A 196 -32.83 11.73 32.99
CA GLY A 196 -32.26 10.74 32.06
C GLY A 196 -31.35 11.32 30.96
N ALA A 197 -31.11 12.63 30.97
CA ALA A 197 -30.18 13.31 30.07
C ALA A 197 -28.89 13.72 30.80
N LEU A 198 -27.75 13.51 30.16
CA LEU A 198 -26.43 13.96 30.63
C LEU A 198 -25.81 14.89 29.58
N LEU A 199 -25.09 15.93 29.99
CA LEU A 199 -24.35 16.81 29.10
C LEU A 199 -23.03 17.24 29.73
N LEU A 200 -21.97 17.13 28.94
CA LEU A 200 -20.69 17.80 29.15
C LEU A 200 -20.38 18.71 27.97
N ALA A 201 -19.96 19.94 28.23
CA ALA A 201 -19.42 20.82 27.20
C ALA A 201 -18.20 21.59 27.71
N GLY A 202 -17.14 21.65 26.91
CA GLY A 202 -15.87 22.27 27.26
C GLY A 202 -15.04 22.67 26.05
N THR A 203 -13.88 23.28 26.31
CA THR A 203 -12.98 23.78 25.27
C THR A 203 -11.54 23.39 25.55
N THR A 204 -10.76 23.13 24.50
CA THR A 204 -9.30 22.96 24.61
C THR A 204 -8.64 24.26 25.05
N VAL A 205 -7.49 24.18 25.70
CA VAL A 205 -6.77 25.33 26.26
C VAL A 205 -6.04 26.12 25.18
N ARG A 206 -5.32 25.47 24.26
CA ARG A 206 -4.48 26.16 23.25
C ARG A 206 -4.97 26.01 21.81
N SER A 207 -5.56 24.87 21.46
CA SER A 207 -6.09 24.65 20.10
C SER A 207 -7.36 25.45 19.78
N GLY A 208 -8.06 25.98 20.78
CA GLY A 208 -9.28 26.77 20.57
C GLY A 208 -10.48 25.96 20.02
N LEU A 209 -10.51 24.65 20.25
CA LEU A 209 -11.59 23.75 19.85
C LEU A 209 -12.63 23.61 20.97
N GLY A 210 -13.90 23.48 20.61
CA GLY A 210 -15.03 23.23 21.50
C GLY A 210 -15.61 21.84 21.29
N LEU A 211 -16.05 21.21 22.38
CA LEU A 211 -16.66 19.88 22.41
C LEU A 211 -17.92 19.90 23.28
N ALA A 212 -19.00 19.32 22.78
CA ALA A 212 -20.19 18.98 23.55
C ALA A 212 -20.56 17.51 23.34
N VAL A 213 -20.82 16.80 24.45
CA VAL A 213 -21.27 15.41 24.45
C VAL A 213 -22.55 15.33 25.26
N ALA A 214 -23.63 14.90 24.62
CA ALA A 214 -24.92 14.69 25.27
C ALA A 214 -25.30 13.22 25.25
N VAL A 215 -25.98 12.75 26.30
CA VAL A 215 -26.52 11.40 26.39
C VAL A 215 -28.00 11.46 26.71
N ARG A 216 -28.78 10.62 26.03
CA ARG A 216 -30.18 10.35 26.33
C ARG A 216 -30.39 8.87 26.55
N HIS A 217 -31.08 8.51 27.64
CA HIS A 217 -31.42 7.13 27.96
C HIS A 217 -32.89 6.83 27.70
N VAL A 218 -33.17 5.65 27.16
CA VAL A 218 -34.52 5.08 27.05
C VAL A 218 -34.51 3.74 27.77
N VAL A 219 -35.41 3.58 28.74
CA VAL A 219 -35.46 2.38 29.58
C VAL A 219 -36.74 1.61 29.33
N SER A 220 -36.65 0.29 29.21
CA SER A 220 -37.82 -0.58 29.04
C SER A 220 -37.70 -1.87 29.85
N PHE A 221 -38.84 -2.38 30.29
CA PHE A 221 -38.97 -3.59 31.11
C PHE A 221 -40.11 -4.45 30.57
N SER A 222 -39.96 -5.77 30.64
CA SER A 222 -41.06 -6.69 30.32
C SER A 222 -42.07 -6.89 31.46
N GLY A 223 -41.73 -6.45 32.68
CA GLY A 223 -42.52 -6.61 33.90
C GLY A 223 -43.21 -5.33 34.39
N SER A 224 -43.85 -5.39 35.56
CA SER A 224 -44.60 -4.27 36.19
C SER A 224 -43.81 -3.53 37.29
N SER A 225 -42.48 -3.61 37.27
CA SER A 225 -41.61 -3.12 38.34
C SER A 225 -41.52 -1.59 38.38
N ILE A 226 -41.34 -1.03 39.59
CA ILE A 226 -41.20 0.41 39.80
C ILE A 226 -39.74 0.81 39.53
N LEU A 227 -39.51 1.58 38.47
CA LEU A 227 -38.21 2.17 38.17
C LEU A 227 -37.87 3.27 39.20
N ARG A 228 -36.70 3.16 39.83
CA ARG A 228 -36.08 4.27 40.55
C ARG A 228 -34.91 4.80 39.73
N ALA A 229 -34.91 6.09 39.45
CA ALA A 229 -33.85 6.75 38.71
C ALA A 229 -33.16 7.81 39.56
N GLU A 230 -31.82 7.84 39.51
CA GLU A 230 -31.00 8.88 40.13
C GLU A 230 -30.05 9.46 39.07
N HIS A 231 -29.89 10.78 39.07
CA HIS A 231 -28.99 11.50 38.18
C HIS A 231 -28.09 12.40 39.01
N SER A 232 -26.78 12.31 38.80
CA SER A 232 -25.81 13.10 39.57
C SER A 232 -24.64 13.52 38.70
N ALA A 233 -24.06 14.65 39.08
CA ALA A 233 -22.85 15.20 38.51
C ALA A 233 -21.81 15.37 39.62
N GLY A 234 -20.65 14.72 39.46
CA GLY A 234 -19.51 14.86 40.35
C GLY A 234 -18.29 15.31 39.56
N GLY A 235 -18.03 16.62 39.54
CA GLY A 235 -16.94 17.19 38.72
C GLY A 235 -17.18 16.93 37.23
N GLU A 236 -16.27 16.20 36.60
CA GLU A 236 -16.30 15.84 35.17
C GLU A 236 -16.96 14.47 34.91
N THR A 237 -17.42 13.78 35.96
CA THR A 237 -18.06 12.47 35.86
C THR A 237 -19.54 12.57 36.20
N LEU A 238 -20.39 12.19 35.26
CA LEU A 238 -21.85 12.18 35.41
C LEU A 238 -22.36 10.76 35.35
N PHE A 239 -23.46 10.48 36.06
CA PHE A 239 -24.11 9.19 35.97
C PHE A 239 -25.64 9.27 36.03
N SER A 240 -26.27 8.26 35.43
CA SER A 240 -27.67 7.93 35.61
C SER A 240 -27.79 6.50 36.12
N SER A 241 -28.40 6.31 37.29
CA SER A 241 -28.67 4.99 37.86
C SER A 241 -30.14 4.63 37.68
N TYR A 242 -30.41 3.38 37.33
CA TYR A 242 -31.73 2.81 37.13
C TYR A 242 -31.85 1.50 37.92
N CYS A 243 -32.74 1.47 38.90
CA CYS A 243 -32.96 0.29 39.75
C CYS A 243 -34.37 -0.29 39.52
N ALA A 244 -34.45 -1.61 39.42
CA ALA A 244 -35.70 -2.35 39.34
C ALA A 244 -35.57 -3.73 39.98
N ASP A 245 -36.65 -4.21 40.60
CA ASP A 245 -36.76 -5.60 41.02
C ASP A 245 -37.30 -6.42 39.85
N CYS A 246 -36.57 -7.44 39.41
CA CYS A 246 -36.92 -8.24 38.23
C CYS A 246 -37.29 -9.66 38.65
N ALA A 247 -38.36 -10.21 38.09
CA ALA A 247 -38.68 -11.62 38.22
C ALA A 247 -37.83 -12.48 37.26
N GLY A 248 -37.70 -13.77 37.56
CA GLY A 248 -36.99 -14.69 36.67
C GLY A 248 -37.61 -14.74 35.27
N GLY A 249 -36.78 -14.61 34.24
CA GLY A 249 -37.19 -14.57 32.83
C GLY A 249 -37.63 -13.19 32.33
N GLU A 250 -37.73 -12.18 33.19
CA GLU A 250 -37.95 -10.80 32.74
C GLU A 250 -36.72 -10.19 32.09
N ARG A 251 -36.92 -9.13 31.31
CA ARG A 251 -35.86 -8.37 30.66
C ARG A 251 -35.86 -6.93 31.11
N PHE A 252 -34.69 -6.44 31.51
CA PHE A 252 -34.40 -5.04 31.75
C PHE A 252 -33.48 -4.55 30.62
N ARG A 253 -33.97 -3.62 29.79
CA ARG A 253 -33.23 -3.01 28.69
C ARG A 253 -32.99 -1.52 28.94
N LEU A 254 -31.74 -1.10 28.76
CA LEU A 254 -31.29 0.29 28.70
C LEU A 254 -30.73 0.58 27.30
N ASP A 255 -31.39 1.47 26.56
CA ASP A 255 -30.80 2.07 25.37
C ASP A 255 -30.16 3.41 25.75
N LYS A 256 -28.95 3.65 25.24
CA LYS A 256 -28.14 4.85 25.47
C LYS A 256 -27.77 5.46 24.12
N PHE A 257 -28.23 6.69 23.90
CA PHE A 257 -27.93 7.47 22.69
C PHE A 257 -26.94 8.57 23.06
N VAL A 258 -25.80 8.60 22.39
CA VAL A 258 -24.74 9.57 22.63
C VAL A 258 -24.59 10.45 21.40
N ALA A 259 -24.60 11.77 21.59
CA ALA A 259 -24.29 12.73 20.55
C ALA A 259 -22.96 13.42 20.85
N VAL A 260 -22.04 13.40 19.89
CA VAL A 260 -20.68 13.97 19.98
C VAL A 260 -20.53 15.07 18.93
N VAL A 261 -20.52 16.33 19.37
CA VAL A 261 -20.50 17.50 18.51
C VAL A 261 -19.28 18.37 18.85
N ASN A 262 -18.48 18.72 17.84
CA ASN A 262 -17.30 19.57 18.01
C ASN A 262 -17.30 20.76 17.03
N GLY A 263 -16.50 21.77 17.34
CA GLY A 263 -16.33 22.96 16.52
C GLY A 263 -15.33 23.94 17.14
N SER A 264 -15.50 25.23 16.87
CA SER A 264 -14.72 26.28 17.54
C SER A 264 -15.15 26.45 19.00
N ALA A 265 -14.21 26.77 19.88
CA ALA A 265 -14.45 27.09 21.29
C ALA A 265 -15.50 28.21 21.47
N ASP A 266 -15.52 29.21 20.58
CA ASP A 266 -16.47 30.33 20.64
C ASP A 266 -17.93 29.87 20.43
N ALA A 267 -18.14 28.71 19.81
CA ALA A 267 -19.46 28.15 19.53
C ALA A 267 -20.00 27.26 20.66
N ILE A 268 -19.30 27.13 21.81
CA ILE A 268 -19.59 26.08 22.80
C ILE A 268 -21.04 26.01 23.30
N LYS A 269 -21.72 27.15 23.42
CA LYS A 269 -23.14 27.19 23.80
C LYS A 269 -24.03 26.55 22.73
N ARG A 270 -23.77 26.88 21.46
CA ARG A 270 -24.49 26.31 20.31
C ARG A 270 -24.21 24.81 20.19
N LEU A 271 -22.95 24.39 20.33
CA LEU A 271 -22.56 22.97 20.30
C LEU A 271 -23.29 22.17 21.39
N ALA A 272 -23.43 22.73 22.60
CA ALA A 272 -24.18 22.09 23.69
C ALA A 272 -25.67 21.89 23.36
N ASP A 273 -26.29 22.85 22.69
CA ASP A 273 -27.70 22.76 22.30
C ASP A 273 -27.89 21.79 21.11
N GLU A 274 -26.96 21.81 20.13
CA GLU A 274 -26.90 20.84 19.02
C GLU A 274 -26.74 19.40 19.54
N ALA A 275 -25.82 19.15 20.47
CA ALA A 275 -25.61 17.82 21.04
C ALA A 275 -26.87 17.31 21.76
N ARG A 276 -27.54 18.14 22.56
CA ARG A 276 -28.80 17.74 23.21
C ARG A 276 -29.87 17.37 22.21
N ALA A 277 -30.08 18.22 21.19
CA ALA A 277 -31.09 17.98 20.17
C ALA A 277 -30.81 16.69 19.40
N ALA A 278 -29.55 16.44 19.03
CA ALA A 278 -29.14 15.24 18.33
C ALA A 278 -29.34 13.97 19.18
N ALA A 279 -29.02 14.00 20.48
CA ALA A 279 -29.26 12.87 21.37
C ALA A 279 -30.76 12.58 21.57
N GLU A 280 -31.60 13.62 21.66
CA GLU A 280 -33.06 13.45 21.76
C GLU A 280 -33.66 12.91 20.46
N ASP A 281 -33.22 13.40 19.30
CA ASP A 281 -33.64 12.91 17.99
C ASP A 281 -33.28 11.42 17.82
N ALA A 282 -32.05 11.03 18.15
CA ALA A 282 -31.62 9.65 18.13
C ALA A 282 -32.48 8.75 19.05
N ALA A 283 -32.82 9.25 20.25
CA ALA A 283 -33.69 8.53 21.18
C ALA A 283 -35.13 8.37 20.66
N ASN A 284 -35.67 9.37 19.97
CA ASN A 284 -37.00 9.32 19.38
C ASN A 284 -37.10 8.31 18.23
N ARG A 285 -36.02 8.15 17.45
CA ARG A 285 -35.91 7.12 16.40
C ARG A 285 -35.72 5.72 16.98
N GLY A 286 -34.94 5.64 18.06
CA GLY A 286 -34.66 4.39 18.77
C GLY A 286 -33.54 3.57 18.13
N TYR A 287 -33.02 2.61 18.91
CA TYR A 287 -31.84 1.83 18.53
C TYR A 287 -32.07 0.97 17.28
N ASP A 288 -33.24 0.34 17.17
CA ASP A 288 -33.51 -0.64 16.10
C ASP A 288 -33.50 0.02 14.71
N GLU A 289 -34.03 1.24 14.58
CA GLU A 289 -34.01 1.99 13.32
C GLU A 289 -32.58 2.42 12.94
N ILE A 290 -31.81 2.92 13.90
CA ILE A 290 -30.41 3.34 13.68
C ILE A 290 -29.56 2.14 13.25
N ALA A 291 -29.68 1.00 13.93
CA ALA A 291 -28.95 -0.21 13.61
C ALA A 291 -29.34 -0.78 12.22
N ALA A 292 -30.62 -0.74 11.86
CA ALA A 292 -31.10 -1.21 10.55
C ALA A 292 -30.53 -0.37 9.40
N LEU A 293 -30.56 0.97 9.52
CA LEU A 293 -30.01 1.84 8.49
C LEU A 293 -28.50 1.68 8.33
N GLN A 294 -27.79 1.48 9.44
CA GLN A 294 -26.37 1.20 9.36
C GLN A 294 -26.08 -0.14 8.64
N ALA A 295 -26.84 -1.19 8.94
CA ALA A 295 -26.70 -2.47 8.25
C ALA A 295 -27.02 -2.33 6.74
N ASP A 296 -27.97 -1.48 6.37
CA ASP A 296 -28.28 -1.18 4.96
C ASP A 296 -27.13 -0.44 4.26
N TYR A 297 -26.52 0.54 4.93
CA TYR A 297 -25.32 1.23 4.45
C TYR A 297 -24.18 0.24 4.21
N LEU A 298 -23.90 -0.62 5.18
CA LEU A 298 -22.81 -1.60 5.10
C LEU A 298 -23.08 -2.72 4.10
N ARG A 299 -24.33 -3.15 3.92
CA ARG A 299 -24.70 -4.08 2.85
C ARG A 299 -24.36 -3.51 1.48
N THR A 300 -24.60 -2.23 1.26
CA THR A 300 -24.27 -1.54 0.01
C THR A 300 -22.76 -1.41 -0.17
N PHE A 301 -22.05 -1.01 0.89
CA PHE A 301 -20.59 -0.93 0.88
C PHE A 301 -19.94 -2.30 0.58
N TRP A 302 -20.32 -3.35 1.29
CA TRP A 302 -19.78 -4.71 1.11
C TRP A 302 -20.14 -5.35 -0.23
N ALA A 303 -21.26 -4.95 -0.85
CA ALA A 303 -21.58 -5.40 -2.20
C ALA A 303 -20.56 -4.91 -3.24
N GLY A 304 -19.87 -3.79 -2.95
CA GLY A 304 -18.70 -3.34 -3.71
C GLY A 304 -17.41 -3.93 -3.14
N ALA A 305 -17.06 -3.55 -1.91
CA ALA A 305 -15.70 -3.64 -1.40
C ALA A 305 -15.26 -5.03 -0.90
N ASP A 306 -16.14 -6.04 -0.87
CA ASP A 306 -15.75 -7.37 -0.37
C ASP A 306 -14.73 -8.06 -1.27
N ILE A 307 -13.77 -8.73 -0.63
CA ILE A 307 -12.80 -9.60 -1.28
C ILE A 307 -13.02 -11.01 -0.74
N GLN A 308 -13.18 -11.95 -1.67
CA GLN A 308 -13.43 -13.36 -1.37
C GLN A 308 -12.21 -14.18 -1.78
N ILE A 309 -11.70 -14.98 -0.84
CA ILE A 309 -10.55 -15.87 -1.05
C ILE A 309 -10.96 -17.28 -0.65
N GLN A 310 -11.19 -18.12 -1.65
CA GLN A 310 -11.47 -19.53 -1.41
C GLN A 310 -10.16 -20.30 -1.23
N GLY A 311 -10.08 -21.07 -0.13
CA GLY A 311 -8.89 -21.87 0.21
C GLY A 311 -8.09 -21.30 1.38
N ASP A 312 -8.33 -20.04 1.75
CA ASP A 312 -7.58 -19.35 2.80
C ASP A 312 -8.48 -18.43 3.67
N PRO A 313 -9.27 -19.01 4.59
CA PRO A 313 -10.22 -18.26 5.39
C PRO A 313 -9.56 -17.27 6.36
N LYS A 314 -8.30 -17.50 6.76
CA LYS A 314 -7.58 -16.59 7.68
C LYS A 314 -7.22 -15.27 7.00
N MET A 315 -6.81 -15.34 5.73
CA MET A 315 -6.52 -14.14 4.94
C MET A 315 -7.79 -13.40 4.56
N GLU A 316 -8.86 -14.13 4.22
CA GLU A 316 -10.18 -13.53 3.97
C GLU A 316 -10.71 -12.77 5.22
N GLU A 317 -10.57 -13.37 6.42
CA GLU A 317 -10.90 -12.72 7.69
C GLU A 317 -10.09 -11.44 7.91
N GLY A 318 -8.77 -11.50 7.71
CA GLY A 318 -7.88 -10.35 7.88
C GLY A 318 -8.21 -9.20 6.93
N LEU A 319 -8.47 -9.49 5.64
CA LEU A 319 -8.86 -8.49 4.66
C LEU A 319 -10.17 -7.79 5.02
N ARG A 320 -11.20 -8.55 5.41
CA ARG A 320 -12.50 -7.95 5.79
C ARG A 320 -12.38 -7.10 7.05
N PHE A 321 -11.60 -7.55 8.03
CA PHE A 321 -11.29 -6.75 9.21
C PHE A 321 -10.60 -5.43 8.82
N ASN A 322 -9.58 -5.49 7.97
CA ASN A 322 -8.83 -4.33 7.51
C ASN A 322 -9.71 -3.34 6.73
N ILE A 323 -10.51 -3.83 5.77
CA ILE A 323 -11.43 -3.02 4.96
C ILE A 323 -12.45 -2.30 5.85
N PHE A 324 -13.01 -2.99 6.85
CA PHE A 324 -13.94 -2.37 7.79
C PHE A 324 -13.27 -1.25 8.61
N HIS A 325 -12.06 -1.48 9.10
CA HIS A 325 -11.30 -0.47 9.86
C HIS A 325 -10.92 0.76 9.02
N LEU A 326 -10.60 0.58 7.74
CA LEU A 326 -10.41 1.70 6.81
C LEU A 326 -11.68 2.55 6.73
N LEU A 327 -12.84 1.93 6.48
CA LEU A 327 -14.12 2.62 6.34
C LEU A 327 -14.50 3.43 7.59
N GLN A 328 -14.30 2.88 8.79
CA GLN A 328 -14.69 3.54 10.04
C GLN A 328 -13.68 4.58 10.54
N SER A 329 -12.47 4.60 10.00
CA SER A 329 -11.42 5.55 10.38
C SER A 329 -11.34 6.77 9.45
N ALA A 330 -11.95 6.72 8.27
CA ALA A 330 -11.80 7.75 7.26
C ALA A 330 -12.68 8.98 7.49
N GLY A 331 -12.07 10.16 7.58
CA GLY A 331 -12.76 11.46 7.61
C GLY A 331 -13.65 11.67 6.37
N ARG A 332 -14.82 12.28 6.56
CA ARG A 332 -15.88 12.36 5.53
C ARG A 332 -16.33 13.78 5.19
N ASP A 333 -15.85 14.78 5.93
CA ASP A 333 -16.37 16.14 5.90
C ASP A 333 -15.53 17.14 5.06
N GLY A 334 -14.41 16.69 4.51
CA GLY A 334 -13.47 17.55 3.79
C GLY A 334 -12.61 18.44 4.69
N ARG A 335 -12.66 18.24 6.01
CA ARG A 335 -11.88 18.99 7.02
C ARG A 335 -11.01 18.07 7.88
N THR A 336 -11.29 16.78 7.87
CA THR A 336 -10.53 15.74 8.56
C THR A 336 -9.99 14.72 7.55
N SER A 337 -8.98 13.96 7.97
CA SER A 337 -8.32 12.94 7.16
C SER A 337 -8.30 11.61 7.90
N ILE A 338 -7.34 10.72 7.60
CA ILE A 338 -7.17 9.44 8.29
C ILE A 338 -5.90 9.48 9.14
N ALA A 339 -6.05 9.31 10.45
CA ALA A 339 -4.92 9.18 11.36
C ALA A 339 -4.19 7.85 11.14
N ALA A 340 -2.86 7.82 11.35
CA ALA A 340 -2.06 6.61 11.16
C ALA A 340 -2.54 5.40 11.99
N LYS A 341 -3.17 5.65 13.16
CA LYS A 341 -3.80 4.64 14.02
C LYS A 341 -5.33 4.61 13.98
N GLY A 342 -5.91 5.24 12.96
CA GLY A 342 -7.34 5.49 12.89
C GLY A 342 -7.84 6.22 14.12
N LEU A 343 -9.08 5.93 14.52
CA LEU A 343 -9.69 6.46 15.75
C LEU A 343 -9.71 5.42 16.87
N SER A 344 -8.73 4.51 16.84
CA SER A 344 -8.65 3.35 17.73
C SER A 344 -7.77 3.58 18.95
N GLY A 345 -6.91 4.59 18.96
CA GLY A 345 -5.94 4.81 20.02
C GLY A 345 -5.10 6.07 19.82
N GLU A 346 -4.10 6.22 20.69
CA GLU A 346 -3.28 7.43 20.79
C GLU A 346 -1.95 7.35 20.02
N GLY A 347 -1.60 6.17 19.48
CA GLY A 347 -0.35 6.00 18.74
C GLY A 347 -0.26 6.98 17.57
N TYR A 348 0.95 7.51 17.32
CA TYR A 348 1.17 8.59 16.35
C TYR A 348 0.34 9.86 16.59
N GLU A 349 -0.20 10.06 17.79
CA GLU A 349 -0.84 11.30 18.24
C GLU A 349 -2.03 11.78 17.38
N GLY A 350 -2.61 10.89 16.55
CA GLY A 350 -3.69 11.21 15.63
C GLY A 350 -3.27 11.99 14.38
N HIS A 351 -1.97 12.01 14.04
CA HIS A 351 -1.46 12.73 12.88
C HIS A 351 -1.81 12.05 11.55
N TYR A 352 -1.97 12.90 10.53
CA TYR A 352 -2.08 12.51 9.14
C TYR A 352 -0.70 12.61 8.47
N PHE A 353 -0.41 11.62 7.64
CA PHE A 353 0.85 11.45 6.91
C PHE A 353 0.54 11.16 5.43
N TRP A 354 1.59 11.01 4.62
CA TRP A 354 1.52 10.50 3.25
C TRP A 354 0.89 9.09 3.13
N ASP A 355 0.81 8.34 4.24
CA ASP A 355 0.09 7.08 4.41
C ASP A 355 -1.34 7.18 3.83
N THR A 356 -2.02 8.31 4.06
CA THR A 356 -3.36 8.53 3.52
C THR A 356 -3.34 8.56 2.01
N GLU A 357 -2.44 9.33 1.41
CA GLU A 357 -2.43 9.57 -0.04
C GLU A 357 -1.94 8.37 -0.86
N ILE A 358 -0.87 7.72 -0.40
CA ILE A 358 -0.24 6.62 -1.14
C ILE A 358 -0.88 5.26 -0.81
N TYR A 359 -1.30 5.03 0.43
CA TYR A 359 -1.77 3.70 0.86
C TYR A 359 -3.28 3.62 0.99
N ALA A 360 -3.92 4.56 1.70
CA ALA A 360 -5.36 4.47 1.97
C ALA A 360 -6.25 4.97 0.82
N LEU A 361 -5.90 6.10 0.19
CA LEU A 361 -6.67 6.67 -0.91
C LEU A 361 -6.89 5.73 -2.11
N PRO A 362 -5.94 4.90 -2.58
CA PRO A 362 -6.23 4.02 -3.70
C PRO A 362 -7.42 3.08 -3.43
N PHE A 363 -7.59 2.60 -2.19
CA PHE A 363 -8.79 1.84 -1.82
C PHE A 363 -10.06 2.70 -1.99
N PHE A 364 -10.08 3.91 -1.44
CA PHE A 364 -11.27 4.76 -1.52
C PHE A 364 -11.57 5.29 -2.92
N ASP A 365 -10.55 5.51 -3.75
CA ASP A 365 -10.71 5.95 -5.14
C ASP A 365 -11.62 5.00 -5.93
N TYR A 366 -11.50 3.69 -5.65
CA TYR A 366 -12.26 2.65 -6.34
C TYR A 366 -13.48 2.14 -5.58
N GLU A 367 -13.45 2.19 -4.24
CA GLU A 367 -14.47 1.58 -3.39
C GLU A 367 -15.47 2.56 -2.79
N ALA A 368 -15.04 3.78 -2.48
CA ALA A 368 -15.92 4.83 -1.98
C ALA A 368 -15.44 6.22 -2.41
N PRO A 369 -15.61 6.59 -3.70
CA PRO A 369 -15.10 7.84 -4.28
C PRO A 369 -15.50 9.11 -3.51
N ALA A 370 -16.69 9.12 -2.88
CA ALA A 370 -17.13 10.26 -2.07
C ALA A 370 -16.23 10.49 -0.84
N ILE A 371 -15.74 9.42 -0.21
CA ILE A 371 -14.78 9.50 0.89
C ILE A 371 -13.42 9.97 0.36
N ALA A 372 -12.93 9.40 -0.75
CA ALA A 372 -11.69 9.82 -1.38
C ALA A 372 -11.68 11.33 -1.70
N ARG A 373 -12.78 11.83 -2.26
CA ARG A 373 -12.98 13.24 -2.54
C ARG A 373 -12.89 14.11 -1.28
N SER A 374 -13.47 13.68 -0.17
CA SER A 374 -13.36 14.40 1.12
C SER A 374 -11.92 14.42 1.63
N LEU A 375 -11.17 13.32 1.52
CA LEU A 375 -9.77 13.27 1.93
C LEU A 375 -8.87 14.19 1.06
N VAL A 376 -9.13 14.25 -0.25
CA VAL A 376 -8.45 15.22 -1.14
C VAL A 376 -8.82 16.66 -0.76
N ARG A 377 -10.09 16.92 -0.44
CA ARG A 377 -10.54 18.27 0.00
C ARG A 377 -9.90 18.72 1.29
N TYR A 378 -9.55 17.81 2.20
CA TYR A 378 -8.78 18.17 3.39
C TYR A 378 -7.46 18.85 3.01
N ARG A 379 -6.69 18.27 2.08
CA ARG A 379 -5.42 18.85 1.61
C ARG A 379 -5.62 20.19 0.92
N ILE A 380 -6.67 20.32 0.11
CA ILE A 380 -7.06 21.62 -0.49
C ILE A 380 -7.38 22.65 0.61
N GLY A 381 -8.11 22.24 1.65
CA GLY A 381 -8.53 23.11 2.76
C GLY A 381 -7.38 23.68 3.58
N ILE A 382 -6.20 23.06 3.56
CA ILE A 382 -5.01 23.51 4.31
C ILE A 382 -3.93 24.18 3.43
N LEU A 383 -4.20 24.44 2.15
CA LEU A 383 -3.25 25.11 1.22
C LEU A 383 -2.69 26.43 1.78
N GLY A 384 -3.51 27.19 2.52
CA GLY A 384 -3.07 28.42 3.20
C GLY A 384 -1.88 28.17 4.14
N LYS A 385 -1.98 27.15 5.01
CA LYS A 385 -0.92 26.78 5.95
C LYS A 385 0.30 26.17 5.25
N ALA A 386 0.08 25.37 4.22
CA ALA A 386 1.19 24.84 3.41
C ALA A 386 1.98 25.96 2.72
N ARG A 387 1.30 27.03 2.28
CA ARG A 387 1.95 28.24 1.72
C ARG A 387 2.73 29.02 2.78
N GLU A 388 2.20 29.12 3.99
CA GLU A 388 2.93 29.71 5.13
C GLU A 388 4.19 28.91 5.45
N ARG A 389 4.11 27.58 5.42
CA ARG A 389 5.25 26.69 5.66
C ARG A 389 6.33 26.83 4.58
N ALA A 390 5.97 26.84 3.30
CA ALA A 390 6.92 27.09 2.21
C ALA A 390 7.62 28.45 2.39
N ARG A 391 6.86 29.52 2.68
CA ARG A 391 7.42 30.85 2.94
C ARG A 391 8.36 30.86 4.14
N GLU A 392 8.01 30.16 5.22
CA GLU A 392 8.89 30.03 6.40
C GLU A 392 10.24 29.42 6.00
N LEU A 393 10.27 28.42 5.12
CA LEU A 393 11.50 27.81 4.62
C LEU A 393 12.12 28.53 3.41
N SER A 394 11.62 29.70 3.04
CA SER A 394 12.08 30.48 1.86
C SER A 394 11.93 29.73 0.53
N LEU A 395 10.89 28.90 0.42
CA LEU A 395 10.54 28.15 -0.79
C LEU A 395 9.32 28.78 -1.49
N PRO A 396 9.24 28.72 -2.83
CA PRO A 396 8.05 29.11 -3.57
C PRO A 396 6.95 28.05 -3.45
N GLY A 397 5.72 28.44 -3.79
CA GLY A 397 4.60 27.51 -3.82
C GLY A 397 4.06 27.15 -2.43
N VAL A 398 3.79 25.85 -2.24
CA VAL A 398 3.35 25.28 -0.96
C VAL A 398 4.31 24.18 -0.51
N LEU A 399 4.33 23.92 0.79
CA LEU A 399 5.00 22.78 1.39
C LEU A 399 4.06 22.18 2.42
N PHE A 400 3.52 21.00 2.12
CA PHE A 400 2.68 20.31 3.08
C PHE A 400 3.52 19.78 4.26
N PRO A 401 2.99 19.83 5.49
CA PRO A 401 3.70 19.30 6.65
C PRO A 401 3.81 17.77 6.57
N TRP A 402 4.95 17.21 7.00
CA TRP A 402 5.17 15.76 7.01
C TRP A 402 4.15 15.04 7.91
N ARG A 403 3.86 15.63 9.06
CA ARG A 403 2.84 15.16 9.99
C ARG A 403 2.04 16.31 10.57
N THR A 404 0.72 16.18 10.56
CA THR A 404 -0.17 17.27 10.99
C THR A 404 -1.57 16.77 11.35
N ILE A 405 -2.33 17.59 12.06
CA ILE A 405 -3.79 17.48 12.17
C ILE A 405 -4.46 18.68 11.51
N ASP A 406 -3.99 19.89 11.79
CA ASP A 406 -4.64 21.12 11.33
C ASP A 406 -3.97 21.82 10.14
N GLY A 407 -2.84 21.30 9.64
CA GLY A 407 -2.02 21.85 8.56
C GLY A 407 -0.70 22.49 8.98
N GLU A 408 -0.41 22.66 10.28
CA GLU A 408 0.92 23.06 10.75
C GLU A 408 1.89 21.86 10.81
N GLU A 409 3.19 22.10 10.59
CA GLU A 409 4.22 21.07 10.79
C GLU A 409 4.43 20.79 12.28
N THR A 410 4.49 19.50 12.62
CA THR A 410 4.63 19.03 14.01
C THR A 410 5.81 18.08 14.20
N SER A 411 6.55 17.72 13.14
CA SER A 411 7.74 16.89 13.26
C SER A 411 8.88 17.65 13.96
N ALA A 412 9.29 17.15 15.12
CA ALA A 412 10.48 17.64 15.82
C ALA A 412 11.80 17.19 15.16
N TYR A 413 11.75 16.23 14.23
CA TYR A 413 12.93 15.67 13.57
C TYR A 413 12.92 16.01 12.09
N TYR A 414 13.62 17.10 11.71
CA TYR A 414 13.62 17.60 10.34
C TYR A 414 14.24 16.64 9.30
N PRO A 415 15.28 15.82 9.59
CA PRO A 415 15.91 14.96 8.57
C PRO A 415 14.98 13.89 8.03
N ALA A 416 14.14 13.28 8.87
CA ALA A 416 13.06 12.38 8.46
C ALA A 416 11.69 13.03 8.75
N GLY A 417 11.57 14.31 8.42
CA GLY A 417 10.36 15.11 8.58
C GLY A 417 10.30 16.15 7.48
N THR A 418 10.65 17.39 7.78
CA THR A 418 10.65 18.50 6.81
C THR A 418 11.47 18.23 5.54
N ALA A 419 12.55 17.44 5.59
CA ALA A 419 13.32 17.10 4.40
C ALA A 419 12.65 16.04 3.48
N GLN A 420 11.56 15.41 3.92
CA GLN A 420 10.75 14.49 3.12
C GLN A 420 9.74 15.27 2.24
N PHE A 421 10.28 16.08 1.32
CA PHE A 421 9.49 16.90 0.39
C PHE A 421 8.59 16.08 -0.54
N HIS A 422 8.82 14.77 -0.64
CA HIS A 422 8.03 13.90 -1.52
C HIS A 422 6.53 13.90 -1.19
N ILE A 423 6.14 14.24 0.04
CA ILE A 423 4.72 14.39 0.43
C ILE A 423 3.93 15.32 -0.50
N ASP A 424 4.52 16.40 -1.01
CA ASP A 424 3.86 17.30 -1.95
C ASP A 424 3.59 16.63 -3.30
N ALA A 425 4.51 15.76 -3.76
CA ALA A 425 4.28 14.95 -4.96
C ALA A 425 3.32 13.80 -4.71
N ASP A 426 3.29 13.22 -3.50
CA ASP A 426 2.36 12.16 -3.12
C ASP A 426 0.91 12.68 -3.13
N ILE A 427 0.67 13.88 -2.59
CA ILE A 427 -0.64 14.53 -2.60
C ILE A 427 -1.05 14.87 -4.03
N ALA A 428 -0.14 15.40 -4.85
CA ALA A 428 -0.40 15.67 -6.27
C ALA A 428 -0.72 14.38 -7.04
N TYR A 429 0.00 13.29 -6.76
CA TYR A 429 -0.24 11.97 -7.34
C TYR A 429 -1.61 11.43 -6.96
N ALA A 430 -1.97 11.46 -5.67
CA ALA A 430 -3.27 10.98 -5.20
C ALA A 430 -4.44 11.78 -5.78
N LEU A 431 -4.32 13.10 -5.91
CA LEU A 431 -5.32 13.93 -6.60
C LEU A 431 -5.53 13.48 -8.04
N MET A 432 -4.44 13.29 -8.80
CA MET A 432 -4.55 12.88 -10.20
C MET A 432 -5.08 11.44 -10.35
N ARG A 433 -4.64 10.51 -9.49
CA ARG A 433 -5.20 9.15 -9.46
C ARG A 433 -6.69 9.16 -9.15
N TYR A 434 -7.15 9.95 -8.18
CA TYR A 434 -8.58 10.13 -7.90
C TYR A 434 -9.35 10.61 -9.15
N VAL A 435 -8.83 11.63 -9.85
CA VAL A 435 -9.46 12.16 -11.07
C VAL A 435 -9.51 11.09 -12.17
N GLU A 436 -8.45 10.30 -12.34
CA GLU A 436 -8.37 9.25 -13.35
C GLU A 436 -9.30 8.05 -13.04
N ALA A 437 -9.28 7.60 -11.78
CA ALA A 437 -10.07 6.49 -11.27
C ALA A 437 -11.57 6.76 -11.32
N THR A 438 -11.98 7.98 -10.96
CA THR A 438 -13.40 8.35 -10.86
C THR A 438 -13.95 9.01 -12.12
N GLY A 439 -13.09 9.63 -12.93
CA GLY A 439 -13.49 10.51 -14.02
C GLY A 439 -14.01 11.89 -13.56
N GLU A 440 -14.03 12.17 -12.26
CA GLU A 440 -14.59 13.39 -11.67
C GLU A 440 -13.57 14.53 -11.73
N ARG A 441 -13.66 15.38 -12.77
CA ARG A 441 -12.70 16.48 -12.99
C ARG A 441 -13.03 17.76 -12.19
N GLY A 442 -14.23 17.90 -11.64
CA GLY A 442 -14.69 19.09 -10.93
C GLY A 442 -13.83 19.44 -9.72
N ILE A 443 -13.25 18.45 -9.04
CA ILE A 443 -12.27 18.66 -7.96
C ILE A 443 -11.08 19.55 -8.37
N LEU A 444 -10.67 19.55 -9.65
CA LEU A 444 -9.60 20.41 -10.16
C LEU A 444 -9.98 21.89 -10.10
N LEU A 445 -11.24 22.22 -10.41
CA LEU A 445 -11.79 23.58 -10.32
C LEU A 445 -12.03 24.01 -8.86
N GLU A 446 -12.23 23.04 -7.96
CA GLU A 446 -12.44 23.28 -6.52
C GLU A 446 -11.14 23.47 -5.70
N GLY A 447 -10.02 23.71 -6.38
CA GLY A 447 -8.71 23.94 -5.75
C GLY A 447 -7.68 22.85 -6.01
N GLY A 448 -8.04 21.75 -6.69
CA GLY A 448 -7.09 20.74 -7.11
C GLY A 448 -6.03 21.28 -8.10
N ALA A 449 -6.41 22.15 -9.03
CA ALA A 449 -5.47 22.78 -9.95
C ALA A 449 -4.50 23.74 -9.22
N GLU A 450 -4.99 24.51 -8.24
CA GLU A 450 -4.13 25.32 -7.37
C GLU A 450 -3.12 24.46 -6.62
N LEU A 451 -3.56 23.34 -6.05
CA LEU A 451 -2.69 22.38 -5.37
C LEU A 451 -1.59 21.88 -6.30
N LEU A 452 -1.91 21.45 -7.52
CA LEU A 452 -0.92 20.99 -8.49
C LEU A 452 0.08 22.09 -8.87
N PHE A 453 -0.39 23.31 -9.12
CA PHE A 453 0.49 24.40 -9.57
C PHE A 453 1.41 24.88 -8.45
N GLU A 454 0.90 24.98 -7.23
CA GLU A 454 1.70 25.41 -6.08
C GLU A 454 2.69 24.34 -5.62
N THR A 455 2.34 23.05 -5.73
CA THR A 455 3.30 21.96 -5.47
C THR A 455 4.34 21.84 -6.60
N ALA A 456 3.98 22.13 -7.86
CA ALA A 456 4.95 22.24 -8.95
C ALA A 456 5.98 23.38 -8.73
N ARG A 457 5.54 24.51 -8.18
CA ARG A 457 6.43 25.63 -7.79
C ARG A 457 7.46 25.21 -6.75
N LEU A 458 7.08 24.42 -5.75
CA LEU A 458 8.01 23.90 -4.74
C LEU A 458 9.20 23.20 -5.41
N TRP A 459 8.95 22.31 -6.37
CA TRP A 459 10.00 21.58 -7.08
C TRP A 459 10.93 22.50 -7.86
N MET A 460 10.39 23.57 -8.47
CA MET A 460 11.20 24.58 -9.16
C MET A 460 12.08 25.39 -8.20
N GLY A 461 11.68 25.54 -6.93
CA GLY A 461 12.49 26.19 -5.90
C GLY A 461 13.55 25.28 -5.26
N LEU A 462 13.28 23.98 -5.16
CA LEU A 462 14.21 22.99 -4.62
C LEU A 462 15.26 22.55 -5.64
N GLY A 463 14.84 22.34 -6.89
CA GLY A 463 15.69 21.77 -7.93
C GLY A 463 16.39 22.82 -8.79
N PHE A 464 17.34 22.35 -9.59
CA PHE A 464 18.09 23.18 -10.53
C PHE A 464 18.60 22.36 -11.72
N PHE A 465 18.84 23.02 -12.86
CA PHE A 465 19.50 22.38 -14.00
C PHE A 465 21.01 22.30 -13.78
N ASN A 466 21.53 21.10 -13.54
CA ASN A 466 22.93 20.88 -13.16
C ASN A 466 23.85 20.78 -14.40
N PRO A 467 24.79 21.73 -14.62
CA PRO A 467 25.69 21.69 -15.77
C PRO A 467 26.59 20.46 -15.85
N ARG A 468 26.85 19.79 -14.71
CA ARG A 468 27.72 18.60 -14.64
C ARG A 468 26.98 17.29 -14.91
N LYS A 469 25.65 17.28 -14.80
CA LYS A 469 24.80 16.13 -15.15
C LYS A 469 24.05 16.43 -16.44
N GLU A 470 24.77 16.86 -17.49
CA GLU A 470 24.22 17.12 -18.83
C GLU A 470 23.03 18.10 -18.84
N LYS A 471 23.03 19.10 -17.93
CA LYS A 471 21.93 20.04 -17.70
C LYS A 471 20.60 19.37 -17.36
N LYS A 472 20.63 18.18 -16.73
CA LYS A 472 19.44 17.56 -16.15
C LYS A 472 18.97 18.33 -14.91
N PHE A 473 17.67 18.32 -14.65
CA PHE A 473 17.06 18.90 -13.48
C PHE A 473 17.29 17.98 -12.28
N CYS A 474 17.99 18.47 -11.27
CA CYS A 474 18.41 17.72 -10.09
C CYS A 474 17.76 18.30 -8.84
N ILE A 475 17.48 17.46 -7.85
CA ILE A 475 16.87 17.86 -6.58
C ILE A 475 17.83 17.40 -5.45
N PRO A 476 18.58 18.34 -4.84
CA PRO A 476 19.55 18.02 -3.79
C PRO A 476 18.93 18.02 -2.39
N CYS A 477 19.63 17.40 -1.43
CA CYS A 477 19.37 17.48 0.02
C CYS A 477 17.92 17.16 0.44
N VAL A 478 17.42 16.00 -0.01
CA VAL A 478 16.09 15.48 0.31
C VAL A 478 16.16 14.16 1.06
N THR A 479 15.07 13.75 1.68
CA THR A 479 14.91 12.40 2.24
C THR A 479 13.77 11.72 1.50
N GLY A 480 14.00 10.50 1.01
CA GLY A 480 12.96 9.69 0.37
C GLY A 480 12.17 8.87 1.40
N PRO A 481 11.27 7.96 0.94
CA PRO A 481 10.56 7.03 1.81
C PRO A 481 11.44 6.20 2.75
N ASP A 482 12.67 5.89 2.34
CA ASP A 482 13.64 5.24 3.22
C ASP A 482 14.22 6.23 4.26
N GLU A 483 13.59 6.30 5.44
CA GLU A 483 14.07 7.12 6.55
C GLU A 483 15.40 6.64 7.18
N TYR A 484 15.95 5.49 6.74
CA TYR A 484 17.31 5.04 7.10
C TYR A 484 18.38 5.64 6.21
N THR A 485 18.00 6.53 5.29
CA THR A 485 18.90 7.34 4.47
C THR A 485 18.33 8.75 4.31
N ALA A 486 18.92 9.74 4.98
CA ALA A 486 18.38 11.11 5.00
C ALA A 486 19.34 12.14 4.38
N LEU A 487 18.77 13.23 3.86
CA LEU A 487 19.49 14.40 3.30
C LEU A 487 20.45 14.04 2.15
N VAL A 488 19.94 13.26 1.20
CA VAL A 488 20.66 12.79 0.01
C VAL A 488 20.33 13.62 -1.24
N ASP A 489 21.16 13.49 -2.26
CA ASP A 489 20.92 14.13 -3.56
C ASP A 489 20.27 13.16 -4.53
N ASN A 490 19.26 13.65 -5.26
CA ASN A 490 18.62 12.94 -6.36
C ASN A 490 18.02 11.59 -5.96
N ASN A 491 17.31 11.54 -4.84
CA ASN A 491 16.56 10.35 -4.45
C ASN A 491 15.61 9.92 -5.59
N ALA A 492 15.71 8.66 -6.01
CA ALA A 492 15.02 8.16 -7.20
C ALA A 492 13.49 8.29 -7.08
N TYR A 493 12.93 7.95 -5.91
CA TYR A 493 11.50 8.13 -5.63
C TYR A 493 11.08 9.60 -5.75
N THR A 494 11.78 10.49 -5.03
CA THR A 494 11.47 11.92 -5.00
C THR A 494 11.54 12.54 -6.39
N ASN A 495 12.58 12.25 -7.16
CA ASN A 495 12.72 12.80 -8.52
C ASN A 495 11.63 12.28 -9.47
N LEU A 496 11.28 10.99 -9.40
CA LEU A 496 10.18 10.43 -10.20
C LEU A 496 8.83 11.04 -9.85
N MET A 497 8.55 11.23 -8.56
CA MET A 497 7.28 11.79 -8.10
C MET A 497 7.20 13.30 -8.38
N ALA A 498 8.30 14.04 -8.24
CA ALA A 498 8.39 15.43 -8.66
C ALA A 498 8.18 15.59 -10.18
N GLU A 499 8.74 14.69 -10.99
CA GLU A 499 8.52 14.66 -12.43
C GLU A 499 7.05 14.41 -12.79
N PHE A 500 6.39 13.49 -12.07
CA PHE A 500 4.94 13.27 -12.21
C PHE A 500 4.18 14.57 -11.96
N ASN A 501 4.45 15.23 -10.84
CA ASN A 501 3.75 16.45 -10.44
C ASN A 501 3.95 17.57 -11.47
N LEU A 502 5.21 17.90 -11.81
CA LEU A 502 5.54 18.92 -12.81
C LEU A 502 4.88 18.65 -14.17
N ARG A 503 4.85 17.38 -14.61
CA ARG A 503 4.21 17.01 -15.88
C ARG A 503 2.69 17.16 -15.82
N HIS A 504 2.05 16.79 -14.71
CA HIS A 504 0.59 16.92 -14.57
C HIS A 504 0.14 18.37 -14.34
N ALA A 505 0.91 19.17 -13.61
CA ALA A 505 0.69 20.62 -13.50
C ALA A 505 0.70 21.27 -14.89
N TRP A 506 1.69 20.95 -15.74
CA TRP A 506 1.72 21.43 -17.13
C TRP A 506 0.50 20.98 -17.95
N LYS A 507 0.15 19.69 -17.91
CA LYS A 507 -1.01 19.15 -18.64
C LYS A 507 -2.31 19.81 -18.21
N VAL A 508 -2.58 19.89 -16.90
CA VAL A 508 -3.80 20.48 -16.34
C VAL A 508 -3.87 21.97 -16.63
N ALA A 509 -2.76 22.72 -16.52
CA ALA A 509 -2.74 24.13 -16.91
C ALA A 509 -3.10 24.32 -18.39
N THR A 510 -2.51 23.51 -19.28
CA THR A 510 -2.79 23.56 -20.72
C THR A 510 -4.25 23.20 -21.02
N GLU A 511 -4.79 22.19 -20.33
CA GLU A 511 -6.17 21.77 -20.50
C GLU A 511 -7.17 22.83 -20.01
N LEU A 512 -6.94 23.42 -18.83
CA LEU A 512 -7.81 24.47 -18.29
C LEU A 512 -7.75 25.74 -19.15
N GLN A 513 -6.59 26.07 -19.72
CA GLN A 513 -6.50 27.18 -20.69
C GLN A 513 -7.38 26.99 -21.92
N ASP A 514 -7.54 25.74 -22.38
CA ASP A 514 -8.32 25.39 -23.56
C ASP A 514 -9.83 25.24 -23.23
N GLN A 515 -10.14 24.51 -22.16
CA GLN A 515 -11.51 24.08 -21.84
C GLN A 515 -12.23 24.98 -20.81
N HIS A 516 -11.48 25.66 -19.94
CA HIS A 516 -12.00 26.47 -18.82
C HIS A 516 -11.23 27.81 -18.69
N PRO A 517 -11.16 28.62 -19.77
CA PRO A 517 -10.26 29.77 -19.83
C PRO A 517 -10.58 30.86 -18.78
N GLU A 518 -11.85 31.03 -18.41
CA GLU A 518 -12.26 32.02 -17.40
C GLU A 518 -11.80 31.59 -16.01
N GLU A 519 -12.04 30.34 -15.62
CA GLU A 519 -11.61 29.77 -14.35
C GLU A 519 -10.08 29.71 -14.26
N PHE A 520 -9.40 29.34 -15.35
CA PHE A 520 -7.96 29.36 -15.43
C PHE A 520 -7.41 30.78 -15.23
N SER A 521 -7.98 31.78 -15.92
CA SER A 521 -7.56 33.17 -15.78
C SER A 521 -7.74 33.68 -14.35
N ALA A 522 -8.88 33.37 -13.72
CA ALA A 522 -9.13 33.74 -12.34
C ALA A 522 -8.17 33.07 -11.35
N LEU A 523 -7.87 31.78 -11.55
CA LEU A 523 -6.87 31.05 -10.76
C LEU A 523 -5.48 31.65 -10.96
N ALA A 524 -5.06 31.89 -12.20
CA ALA A 524 -3.76 32.44 -12.53
C ALA A 524 -3.55 33.83 -11.92
N GLU A 525 -4.57 34.71 -11.97
CA GLU A 525 -4.52 36.00 -11.29
C GLU A 525 -4.39 35.84 -9.77
N ARG A 526 -5.19 34.96 -9.17
CA ARG A 526 -5.23 34.74 -7.72
C ARG A 526 -3.91 34.21 -7.14
N ILE A 527 -3.22 33.32 -7.85
CA ILE A 527 -1.94 32.75 -7.39
C ILE A 527 -0.72 33.43 -8.03
N GLY A 528 -0.94 34.46 -8.87
CA GLY A 528 0.11 35.14 -9.62
C GLY A 528 0.88 34.20 -10.55
N LEU A 529 0.19 33.30 -11.27
CA LEU A 529 0.81 32.36 -12.21
C LEU A 529 1.23 33.07 -13.50
N SER A 530 2.52 33.05 -13.79
CA SER A 530 3.05 33.56 -15.06
C SER A 530 2.98 32.50 -16.17
N PRO A 531 2.74 32.89 -17.44
CA PRO A 531 2.74 31.94 -18.55
C PRO A 531 4.07 31.19 -18.74
N SER A 532 5.20 31.77 -18.34
CA SER A 532 6.52 31.14 -18.43
C SER A 532 6.68 29.93 -17.51
N GLU A 533 6.09 29.96 -16.31
CA GLU A 533 6.20 28.86 -15.33
C GLU A 533 5.69 27.55 -15.92
N ILE A 534 4.58 27.57 -16.66
CA ILE A 534 3.97 26.40 -17.28
C ILE A 534 4.94 25.69 -18.24
N GLY A 535 5.70 26.47 -19.02
CA GLY A 535 6.72 25.95 -19.92
C GLY A 535 7.96 25.42 -19.17
N GLU A 536 8.32 26.06 -18.06
CA GLU A 536 9.43 25.63 -17.20
C GLU A 536 9.13 24.30 -16.49
N TRP A 537 7.91 24.09 -16.02
CA TRP A 537 7.51 22.82 -15.41
C TRP A 537 7.67 21.65 -16.38
N ARG A 538 7.18 21.80 -17.62
CA ARG A 538 7.38 20.80 -18.68
C ARG A 538 8.87 20.53 -18.90
N LYS A 539 9.68 21.59 -19.02
CA LYS A 539 11.12 21.46 -19.27
C LYS A 539 11.83 20.73 -18.12
N ALA A 540 11.51 21.06 -16.88
CA ALA A 540 12.06 20.38 -15.70
C ALA A 540 11.65 18.90 -15.66
N ALA A 541 10.39 18.58 -15.94
CA ALA A 541 9.92 17.21 -16.03
C ALA A 541 10.63 16.41 -17.14
N ASP A 542 10.77 16.97 -18.35
CA ASP A 542 11.46 16.32 -19.47
C ASP A 542 12.97 16.12 -19.23
N MET A 543 13.57 16.97 -18.39
CA MET A 543 14.99 16.93 -18.07
C MET A 543 15.29 16.36 -16.68
N MET A 544 14.31 15.78 -15.98
CA MET A 544 14.52 15.21 -14.64
C MET A 544 15.68 14.21 -14.65
N TYR A 545 16.62 14.38 -13.72
CA TYR A 545 17.70 13.45 -13.50
C TYR A 545 17.18 12.22 -12.74
N LEU A 546 17.55 11.03 -13.19
CA LEU A 546 17.39 9.80 -12.43
C LEU A 546 18.76 9.11 -12.34
N PRO A 547 19.15 8.64 -11.15
CA PRO A 547 20.36 7.85 -11.02
C PRO A 547 20.19 6.52 -11.77
N PHE A 548 21.24 6.07 -12.44
CA PHE A 548 21.26 4.78 -13.13
C PHE A 548 22.68 4.24 -13.14
N ASP A 549 22.86 3.04 -12.60
CA ASP A 549 24.12 2.34 -12.61
C ASP A 549 24.20 1.42 -13.84
N LYS A 550 25.05 1.79 -14.81
CA LYS A 550 25.14 1.08 -16.10
C LYS A 550 25.77 -0.31 -15.99
N GLU A 551 26.56 -0.56 -14.94
CA GLU A 551 27.26 -1.83 -14.76
C GLU A 551 26.31 -2.92 -14.25
N THR A 552 25.48 -2.57 -13.26
CA THR A 552 24.53 -3.50 -12.63
C THR A 552 23.12 -3.42 -13.23
N GLY A 553 22.80 -2.36 -13.97
CA GLY A 553 21.45 -2.09 -14.48
C GLY A 553 20.44 -1.74 -13.39
N ILE A 554 20.93 -1.35 -12.21
CA ILE A 554 20.16 -0.91 -11.05
C ILE A 554 19.87 0.59 -11.17
N VAL A 555 18.73 1.02 -10.63
CA VAL A 555 18.41 2.42 -10.35
C VAL A 555 18.80 2.66 -8.89
N PRO A 556 19.94 3.33 -8.60
CA PRO A 556 20.34 3.61 -7.23
C PRO A 556 19.29 4.46 -6.50
N GLN A 557 19.14 4.26 -5.19
CA GLN A 557 18.18 5.04 -4.39
C GLN A 557 18.53 6.52 -4.37
N ASP A 558 19.82 6.85 -4.35
CA ASP A 558 20.36 8.19 -4.41
C ASP A 558 21.76 8.18 -5.04
N ASP A 559 22.32 9.38 -5.30
CA ASP A 559 23.61 9.55 -5.97
C ASP A 559 24.79 8.81 -5.30
N GLN A 560 24.73 8.52 -4.00
CA GLN A 560 25.83 7.88 -3.24
C GLN A 560 25.50 6.45 -2.79
N PHE A 561 24.32 5.92 -3.09
CA PHE A 561 23.86 4.66 -2.51
C PHE A 561 24.80 3.49 -2.85
N MET A 562 25.28 3.42 -4.09
CA MET A 562 26.19 2.36 -4.57
C MET A 562 27.60 2.44 -3.96
N ASP A 563 27.99 3.61 -3.45
CA ASP A 563 29.33 3.83 -2.85
C ASP A 563 29.38 3.45 -1.35
N ARG A 564 28.24 3.06 -0.76
CA ARG A 564 28.13 2.72 0.66
C ARG A 564 28.27 1.21 0.88
N PRO A 565 28.92 0.78 1.97
CA PRO A 565 28.98 -0.63 2.30
C PRO A 565 27.60 -1.14 2.77
N ALA A 566 27.22 -2.34 2.34
CA ALA A 566 25.98 -2.98 2.74
C ALA A 566 25.91 -3.24 4.26
N TRP A 567 24.69 -3.19 4.80
CA TRP A 567 24.41 -3.68 6.15
C TRP A 567 24.20 -5.19 6.14
N ASN A 568 24.79 -5.92 7.08
CA ASN A 568 24.60 -7.36 7.17
C ASN A 568 23.34 -7.70 7.99
N LEU A 569 22.19 -7.74 7.32
CA LEU A 569 20.91 -8.08 7.98
C LEU A 569 20.87 -9.53 8.48
N ALA A 570 21.56 -10.46 7.82
CA ALA A 570 21.59 -11.87 8.21
C ALA A 570 22.28 -12.08 9.57
N GLU A 571 23.26 -11.24 9.92
CA GLU A 571 23.98 -11.29 11.21
C GLU A 571 23.41 -10.33 12.26
N THR A 572 22.39 -9.53 11.92
CA THR A 572 21.79 -8.59 12.89
C THR A 572 20.81 -9.33 13.81
N PRO A 573 21.00 -9.29 15.14
CA PRO A 573 20.09 -9.95 16.08
C PRO A 573 18.64 -9.43 15.97
N ARG A 574 17.65 -10.31 16.18
CA ARG A 574 16.22 -9.96 16.03
C ARG A 574 15.75 -8.90 17.02
N GLU A 575 16.33 -8.89 18.22
CA GLU A 575 16.08 -7.92 19.29
C GLU A 575 16.65 -6.53 19.02
N GLN A 576 17.44 -6.36 17.95
CA GLN A 576 17.98 -5.06 17.53
C GLN A 576 17.09 -4.37 16.48
N PHE A 577 15.90 -4.91 16.22
CA PHE A 577 14.90 -4.31 15.34
C PHE A 577 13.75 -3.70 16.15
N PRO A 578 13.22 -2.53 15.74
CA PRO A 578 13.64 -1.74 14.58
C PRO A 578 14.97 -1.02 14.79
N LEU A 579 15.83 -0.97 13.76
CA LEU A 579 17.23 -0.53 13.89
C LEU A 579 17.37 0.85 14.54
N LEU A 580 16.46 1.80 14.27
CA LEU A 580 16.53 3.17 14.82
C LEU A 580 16.46 3.23 16.35
N LEU A 581 15.91 2.20 17.01
CA LEU A 581 15.84 2.15 18.47
C LEU A 581 17.14 1.63 19.10
N HIS A 582 18.03 1.02 18.31
CA HIS A 582 19.22 0.33 18.80
C HIS A 582 20.53 0.86 18.22
N TYR A 583 20.49 1.48 17.04
CA TYR A 583 21.65 2.04 16.36
C TYR A 583 21.46 3.54 16.12
N HIS A 584 22.54 4.30 16.35
CA HIS A 584 22.54 5.73 16.09
C HIS A 584 22.37 6.02 14.58
N PRO A 585 21.62 7.05 14.16
CA PRO A 585 21.41 7.38 12.74
C PRO A 585 22.70 7.51 11.92
N LEU A 586 23.79 8.03 12.50
CA LEU A 586 25.12 8.10 11.85
C LEU A 586 25.69 6.73 11.42
N MET A 587 25.29 5.64 12.08
CA MET A 587 25.67 4.29 11.70
C MET A 587 24.81 3.77 10.55
N ILE A 588 23.51 4.07 10.60
CA ILE A 588 22.51 3.60 9.65
C ILE A 588 22.68 4.33 8.30
N TYR A 589 22.72 5.67 8.30
CA TYR A 589 22.71 6.51 7.10
C TYR A 589 23.92 6.33 6.17
N ARG A 590 24.98 5.64 6.64
CA ARG A 590 26.22 5.39 5.90
C ARG A 590 26.28 3.99 5.29
N ARG A 591 25.17 3.24 5.32
CA ARG A 591 25.07 1.84 4.92
C ARG A 591 23.98 1.67 3.87
N GLN A 592 24.08 0.61 3.07
CA GLN A 592 22.95 0.17 2.26
C GLN A 592 22.03 -0.66 3.17
N VAL A 593 20.99 -0.01 3.70
CA VAL A 593 19.92 -0.61 4.47
C VAL A 593 18.69 0.27 4.35
N LEU A 594 17.54 -0.36 4.11
CA LEU A 594 16.28 0.36 3.93
C LEU A 594 15.33 0.04 5.07
N LYS A 595 14.72 1.07 5.66
CA LYS A 595 13.60 0.89 6.60
C LYS A 595 12.39 0.27 5.90
N GLN A 596 12.15 0.72 4.67
CA GLN A 596 10.98 0.41 3.84
C GLN A 596 11.29 0.66 2.35
N PRO A 597 10.47 0.16 1.42
CA PRO A 597 10.66 0.35 -0.02
C PRO A 597 10.68 1.83 -0.42
N ASP A 598 11.70 2.21 -1.19
CA ASP A 598 11.90 3.55 -1.76
C ASP A 598 11.90 3.46 -3.29
N THR A 599 12.98 2.97 -3.90
CA THR A 599 13.05 2.79 -5.36
C THR A 599 12.04 1.75 -5.86
N VAL A 600 11.84 0.66 -5.12
CA VAL A 600 10.82 -0.35 -5.45
C VAL A 600 9.41 0.23 -5.36
N LEU A 601 9.14 1.14 -4.41
CA LEU A 601 7.87 1.85 -4.35
C LEU A 601 7.70 2.79 -5.55
N ALA A 602 8.76 3.49 -5.96
CA ALA A 602 8.73 4.34 -7.15
C ALA A 602 8.40 3.52 -8.42
N MET A 603 8.96 2.31 -8.54
CA MET A 603 8.67 1.40 -9.65
C MET A 603 7.24 0.87 -9.65
N PHE A 604 6.62 0.74 -8.48
CA PHE A 604 5.21 0.41 -8.37
C PHE A 604 4.32 1.59 -8.81
N LEU A 605 4.53 2.78 -8.24
CA LEU A 605 3.67 3.95 -8.50
C LEU A 605 3.87 4.55 -9.90
N ARG A 606 5.08 4.45 -10.45
CA ARG A 606 5.46 4.88 -11.81
C ARG A 606 5.73 3.68 -12.71
N HIS A 607 4.83 2.69 -12.65
CA HIS A 607 4.97 1.40 -13.32
C HIS A 607 5.25 1.50 -14.82
N GLU A 608 4.77 2.55 -15.47
CA GLU A 608 4.93 2.84 -16.90
C GLU A 608 6.35 3.22 -17.30
N ARG A 609 7.20 3.54 -16.32
CA ARG A 609 8.59 3.99 -16.54
C ARG A 609 9.60 2.86 -16.57
N PHE A 610 9.19 1.64 -16.25
CA PHE A 610 10.10 0.50 -16.06
C PHE A 610 9.57 -0.74 -16.75
N SER A 611 10.46 -1.41 -17.48
CA SER A 611 10.22 -2.76 -17.99
C SER A 611 10.16 -3.77 -16.84
N LEU A 612 9.55 -4.93 -17.09
CA LEU A 612 9.50 -6.01 -16.12
C LEU A 612 10.92 -6.47 -15.70
N ALA A 613 11.85 -6.56 -16.65
CA ALA A 613 13.23 -6.95 -16.36
C ALA A 613 13.93 -5.97 -15.40
N GLU A 614 13.75 -4.66 -15.59
CA GLU A 614 14.28 -3.63 -14.67
C GLU A 614 13.68 -3.77 -13.27
N LYS A 615 12.36 -4.00 -13.17
CA LYS A 615 11.68 -4.22 -11.88
C LYS A 615 12.22 -5.45 -11.16
N MET A 616 12.42 -6.55 -11.89
CA MET A 616 12.97 -7.80 -11.32
C MET A 616 14.39 -7.63 -10.78
N ARG A 617 15.26 -6.95 -11.55
CA ARG A 617 16.64 -6.63 -11.09
C ARG A 617 16.62 -5.80 -9.81
N ASN A 618 15.88 -4.70 -9.83
CA ASN A 618 15.86 -3.76 -8.71
C ASN A 618 15.19 -4.38 -7.48
N PHE A 619 14.09 -5.12 -7.64
CA PHE A 619 13.46 -5.83 -6.54
C PHE A 619 14.43 -6.82 -5.88
N ARG A 620 15.10 -7.67 -6.66
CA ARG A 620 16.07 -8.65 -6.12
C ARG A 620 17.29 -8.01 -5.46
N PHE A 621 17.66 -6.79 -5.87
CA PHE A 621 18.72 -6.01 -5.25
C PHE A 621 18.29 -5.37 -3.92
N TYR A 622 17.13 -4.71 -3.87
CA TYR A 622 16.67 -3.96 -2.70
C TYR A 622 15.98 -4.81 -1.63
N GLU A 623 15.33 -5.91 -2.01
CA GLU A 623 14.62 -6.79 -1.08
C GLU A 623 15.50 -7.30 0.07
N PRO A 624 16.70 -7.88 -0.16
CA PRO A 624 17.57 -8.34 0.92
C PRO A 624 18.18 -7.21 1.75
N LEU A 625 18.02 -5.94 1.36
CA LEU A 625 18.50 -4.75 2.09
C LEU A 625 17.40 -4.11 2.93
N THR A 626 16.14 -4.53 2.80
CA THR A 626 14.99 -3.88 3.42
C THR A 626 14.57 -4.60 4.71
N THR A 627 14.50 -3.86 5.83
CA THR A 627 14.24 -4.45 7.16
C THR A 627 12.79 -4.83 7.40
N GLY A 628 11.84 -4.05 6.86
CA GLY A 628 10.43 -4.20 7.21
C GLY A 628 10.06 -3.58 8.55
N ASP A 629 10.88 -2.66 9.08
CA ASP A 629 10.64 -1.95 10.35
C ASP A 629 9.43 -0.99 10.31
N SER A 630 8.91 -0.75 9.11
CA SER A 630 7.71 0.03 8.86
C SER A 630 6.56 -0.88 8.45
N SER A 631 5.37 -0.63 9.01
CA SER A 631 4.14 -1.34 8.62
C SER A 631 3.78 -1.16 7.12
N LEU A 632 4.32 -0.12 6.49
CA LEU A 632 4.15 0.20 5.07
C LEU A 632 4.95 -0.73 4.15
N SER A 633 5.97 -1.43 4.67
CA SER A 633 6.96 -2.15 3.85
C SER A 633 6.41 -3.40 3.17
N HIS A 634 5.77 -4.28 3.94
CA HIS A 634 5.42 -5.63 3.46
C HIS A 634 4.45 -5.59 2.28
N CYS A 635 3.48 -4.68 2.24
CA CYS A 635 2.52 -4.65 1.13
C CYS A 635 3.18 -4.32 -0.22
N ILE A 636 4.13 -3.40 -0.25
CA ILE A 636 4.85 -3.03 -1.48
C ILE A 636 5.78 -4.15 -1.91
N GLN A 637 6.44 -4.82 -0.96
CA GLN A 637 7.21 -6.03 -1.27
C GLN A 637 6.32 -7.16 -1.79
N SER A 638 5.09 -7.31 -1.27
CA SER A 638 4.12 -8.27 -1.80
C SER A 638 3.77 -7.97 -3.25
N VAL A 639 3.50 -6.70 -3.59
CA VAL A 639 3.20 -6.28 -4.96
C VAL A 639 4.38 -6.52 -5.88
N ALA A 640 5.58 -6.10 -5.49
CA ALA A 640 6.78 -6.27 -6.30
C ALA A 640 7.14 -7.75 -6.50
N ALA A 641 7.04 -8.58 -5.46
CA ALA A 641 7.26 -10.02 -5.56
C ALA A 641 6.23 -10.69 -6.49
N ALA A 642 4.95 -10.32 -6.39
CA ALA A 642 3.92 -10.83 -7.28
C ALA A 642 4.19 -10.42 -8.74
N GLU A 643 4.49 -9.15 -9.00
CA GLU A 643 4.82 -8.66 -10.35
C GLU A 643 6.07 -9.36 -10.93
N CYS A 644 7.04 -9.72 -10.09
CA CYS A 644 8.26 -10.44 -10.48
C CYS A 644 8.09 -11.98 -10.57
N GLY A 645 6.89 -12.52 -10.35
CA GLY A 645 6.63 -13.97 -10.39
C GLY A 645 7.09 -14.74 -9.14
N GLU A 646 7.51 -14.07 -8.08
CA GLU A 646 7.94 -14.66 -6.81
C GLU A 646 6.74 -14.91 -5.85
N THR A 647 5.78 -15.73 -6.30
CA THR A 647 4.48 -15.96 -5.62
C THR A 647 4.58 -16.33 -4.15
N GLY A 648 5.56 -17.17 -3.77
CA GLY A 648 5.80 -17.56 -2.38
C GLY A 648 6.13 -16.36 -1.48
N LYS A 649 7.09 -15.53 -1.91
CA LYS A 649 7.46 -14.31 -1.17
C LYS A 649 6.29 -13.33 -1.13
N ALA A 650 5.58 -13.17 -2.25
CA ALA A 650 4.40 -12.30 -2.31
C ALA A 650 3.37 -12.69 -1.24
N TYR A 651 3.06 -13.98 -1.13
CA TYR A 651 2.15 -14.49 -0.11
C TYR A 651 2.67 -14.29 1.32
N GLU A 652 3.96 -14.53 1.58
CA GLU A 652 4.55 -14.30 2.91
C GLU A 652 4.43 -12.84 3.37
N TYR A 653 4.73 -11.90 2.47
CA TYR A 653 4.60 -10.48 2.76
C TYR A 653 3.14 -10.05 2.91
N PHE A 654 2.26 -10.54 2.04
CA PHE A 654 0.82 -10.31 2.15
C PHE A 654 0.27 -10.80 3.51
N ALA A 655 0.63 -12.00 3.95
CA ALA A 655 0.14 -12.56 5.21
C ALA A 655 0.53 -11.69 6.41
N LYS A 656 1.77 -11.17 6.44
CA LYS A 656 2.23 -10.26 7.51
C LYS A 656 1.40 -8.97 7.56
N THR A 657 1.05 -8.39 6.41
CA THR A 657 0.25 -7.15 6.37
C THR A 657 -1.23 -7.41 6.65
N ALA A 658 -1.80 -8.50 6.14
CA ALA A 658 -3.22 -8.81 6.32
C ALA A 658 -3.57 -9.19 7.76
N ARG A 659 -2.60 -9.74 8.51
CA ARG A 659 -2.78 -10.22 9.88
C ARG A 659 -2.14 -9.35 10.95
N MET A 660 -1.56 -8.20 10.56
CA MET A 660 -0.72 -7.37 11.43
C MET A 660 -1.35 -7.11 12.80
N ASP A 661 -2.60 -6.63 12.83
CA ASP A 661 -3.28 -6.26 14.07
C ASP A 661 -3.95 -7.44 14.77
N LEU A 662 -4.57 -8.35 14.02
CA LEU A 662 -5.25 -9.52 14.59
C LEU A 662 -4.28 -10.45 15.32
N ASP A 663 -3.07 -10.61 14.78
CA ASP A 663 -2.03 -11.47 15.33
C ASP A 663 -0.95 -10.67 16.09
N ASP A 664 -1.13 -9.35 16.24
CA ASP A 664 -0.24 -8.40 16.96
C ASP A 664 1.24 -8.56 16.56
N VAL A 665 1.52 -8.59 15.26
CA VAL A 665 2.83 -8.93 14.67
C VAL A 665 3.96 -8.02 15.19
N HIS A 666 3.65 -6.75 15.50
CA HIS A 666 4.60 -5.77 16.03
C HIS A 666 4.51 -5.57 17.55
N GLY A 667 3.59 -6.25 18.25
CA GLY A 667 3.43 -6.16 19.71
C GLY A 667 2.91 -4.81 20.22
N ASN A 668 2.35 -3.96 19.34
CA ASN A 668 1.94 -2.59 19.64
C ASN A 668 0.52 -2.26 19.16
N SER A 669 -0.27 -3.24 18.73
CA SER A 669 -1.66 -3.00 18.30
C SER A 669 -2.57 -2.56 19.47
N ARG A 670 -2.12 -2.75 20.72
CA ARG A 670 -2.73 -2.15 21.93
C ARG A 670 -2.82 -0.61 21.87
N ASP A 671 -1.94 0.04 21.11
CA ASP A 671 -1.87 1.50 20.98
C ASP A 671 -2.70 2.06 19.81
N GLY A 672 -3.27 1.14 19.03
CA GLY A 672 -4.16 1.41 17.90
C GLY A 672 -3.79 0.57 16.68
N VAL A 673 -4.77 0.36 15.81
CA VAL A 673 -4.65 -0.41 14.57
C VAL A 673 -3.74 0.27 13.53
N HIS A 674 -3.23 -0.45 12.53
CA HIS A 674 -2.30 0.10 11.56
C HIS A 674 -2.97 0.39 10.21
N ILE A 675 -3.47 1.61 10.01
CA ILE A 675 -4.24 1.99 8.81
C ILE A 675 -3.47 1.75 7.51
N ALA A 676 -2.18 2.08 7.48
CA ALA A 676 -1.37 1.87 6.28
C ALA A 676 -1.21 0.38 5.93
N ALA A 677 -1.03 -0.50 6.93
CA ALA A 677 -0.98 -1.95 6.70
C ALA A 677 -2.34 -2.54 6.32
N MET A 678 -3.43 -1.99 6.87
CA MET A 678 -4.79 -2.36 6.51
C MET A 678 -5.05 -2.06 5.03
N ALA A 679 -4.73 -0.84 4.58
CA ALA A 679 -4.81 -0.48 3.17
C ALA A 679 -3.82 -1.30 2.32
N GLY A 680 -2.62 -1.55 2.84
CA GLY A 680 -1.60 -2.41 2.26
C GLY A 680 -2.09 -3.83 1.95
N SER A 681 -2.99 -4.39 2.78
CA SER A 681 -3.58 -5.70 2.52
C SER A 681 -4.47 -5.70 1.27
N TRP A 682 -5.27 -4.64 1.05
CA TRP A 682 -6.05 -4.46 -0.17
C TRP A 682 -5.13 -4.21 -1.38
N ILE A 683 -4.10 -3.36 -1.24
CA ILE A 683 -3.09 -3.09 -2.27
C ILE A 683 -2.42 -4.39 -2.73
N SER A 684 -2.04 -5.26 -1.79
CA SER A 684 -1.40 -6.54 -2.10
C SER A 684 -2.30 -7.46 -2.93
N VAL A 685 -3.62 -7.43 -2.72
CA VAL A 685 -4.57 -8.20 -3.51
C VAL A 685 -4.80 -7.58 -4.88
N VAL A 686 -5.15 -6.30 -4.93
CA VAL A 686 -5.60 -5.65 -6.16
C VAL A 686 -4.43 -5.30 -7.07
N TYR A 687 -3.39 -4.66 -6.55
CA TYR A 687 -2.19 -4.33 -7.33
C TYR A 687 -1.20 -5.50 -7.40
N GLY A 688 -1.15 -6.39 -6.40
CA GLY A 688 -0.25 -7.54 -6.40
C GLY A 688 -0.85 -8.73 -7.14
N PHE A 689 -1.68 -9.52 -6.45
CA PHE A 689 -2.18 -10.81 -6.98
C PHE A 689 -3.13 -10.68 -8.17
N ALA A 690 -3.95 -9.64 -8.25
CA ALA A 690 -4.76 -9.37 -9.44
C ALA A 690 -3.96 -8.67 -10.55
N GLY A 691 -2.76 -8.17 -10.23
CA GLY A 691 -1.88 -7.46 -11.15
C GLY A 691 -2.55 -6.24 -11.78
N MET A 692 -3.47 -5.58 -11.08
CA MET A 692 -4.19 -4.42 -11.62
C MET A 692 -3.21 -3.25 -11.82
N ARG A 693 -3.27 -2.55 -12.95
CA ARG A 693 -2.62 -1.25 -13.13
C ARG A 693 -3.55 -0.30 -13.87
N GLU A 694 -3.41 0.98 -13.58
CA GLU A 694 -4.04 2.05 -14.34
C GLU A 694 -3.32 2.19 -15.68
N GLY A 695 -4.02 1.85 -16.77
CA GLY A 695 -3.61 2.14 -18.13
C GLY A 695 -4.11 3.50 -18.59
N ARG A 696 -3.69 3.93 -19.79
CA ARG A 696 -4.04 5.25 -20.33
C ARG A 696 -5.56 5.46 -20.47
N ASP A 697 -6.27 4.42 -20.93
CA ASP A 697 -7.70 4.48 -21.24
C ASP A 697 -8.55 3.47 -20.46
N CYS A 698 -7.93 2.43 -19.90
CA CYS A 698 -8.59 1.32 -19.22
C CYS A 698 -7.70 0.71 -18.13
N LEU A 699 -8.31 -0.09 -17.24
CA LEU A 699 -7.57 -0.91 -16.28
C LEU A 699 -6.94 -2.11 -17.00
N SER A 700 -5.70 -2.43 -16.64
CA SER A 700 -5.02 -3.66 -17.07
C SER A 700 -4.86 -4.64 -15.90
N PHE A 701 -4.89 -5.94 -16.19
CA PHE A 701 -4.79 -7.01 -15.20
C PHE A 701 -3.80 -8.09 -15.63
N ARG A 702 -3.05 -8.62 -14.65
CA ARG A 702 -2.11 -9.74 -14.80
C ARG A 702 -2.21 -10.67 -13.58
N PRO A 703 -3.30 -11.46 -13.48
CA PRO A 703 -3.61 -12.19 -12.26
C PRO A 703 -2.63 -13.34 -12.02
N MET A 704 -2.23 -13.49 -10.77
CA MET A 704 -1.32 -14.50 -10.27
C MET A 704 -1.76 -14.94 -8.88
N LEU A 705 -2.27 -16.17 -8.76
CA LEU A 705 -2.79 -16.67 -7.50
C LEU A 705 -1.74 -17.50 -6.75
N PRO A 706 -1.58 -17.31 -5.43
CA PRO A 706 -0.82 -18.24 -4.60
C PRO A 706 -1.41 -19.66 -4.66
N PRO A 707 -0.60 -20.72 -4.51
CA PRO A 707 -1.10 -22.11 -4.55
C PRO A 707 -2.21 -22.43 -3.54
N ALA A 708 -2.29 -21.69 -2.43
CA ALA A 708 -3.34 -21.85 -1.43
C ALA A 708 -4.72 -21.35 -1.90
N TRP A 709 -4.77 -20.47 -2.90
CA TRP A 709 -6.00 -19.80 -3.32
C TRP A 709 -6.62 -20.52 -4.52
N LYS A 710 -7.79 -21.10 -4.30
CA LYS A 710 -8.59 -21.76 -5.34
C LYS A 710 -9.38 -20.76 -6.18
N ARG A 711 -9.77 -19.65 -5.56
CA ARG A 711 -10.53 -18.57 -6.18
C ARG A 711 -10.25 -17.25 -5.46
N LEU A 712 -10.02 -16.20 -6.23
CA LEU A 712 -10.04 -14.81 -5.78
C LEU A 712 -11.20 -14.10 -6.49
N ALA A 713 -12.08 -13.44 -5.75
CA ALA A 713 -13.12 -12.61 -6.35
C ALA A 713 -13.28 -11.28 -5.61
N PHE A 714 -13.41 -10.21 -6.37
CA PHE A 714 -13.65 -8.85 -5.86
C PHE A 714 -14.34 -8.03 -6.95
N SER A 715 -14.67 -6.78 -6.65
CA SER A 715 -15.05 -5.83 -7.70
C SER A 715 -14.28 -4.54 -7.54
N ILE A 716 -14.21 -3.75 -8.60
CA ILE A 716 -13.48 -2.48 -8.64
C ILE A 716 -14.33 -1.42 -9.33
N GLY A 717 -14.38 -0.21 -8.77
CA GLY A 717 -14.95 0.95 -9.45
C GLY A 717 -13.98 1.51 -10.48
N TRP A 718 -14.47 2.01 -11.62
CA TRP A 718 -13.65 2.75 -12.58
C TRP A 718 -14.55 3.62 -13.47
N ARG A 719 -14.32 4.94 -13.45
CA ARG A 719 -15.03 5.95 -14.27
C ARG A 719 -16.56 5.82 -14.24
N GLY A 720 -17.12 5.61 -13.06
CA GLY A 720 -18.57 5.46 -12.88
C GLY A 720 -19.14 4.09 -13.30
N SER A 721 -18.27 3.10 -13.53
CA SER A 721 -18.64 1.70 -13.74
C SER A 721 -18.09 0.81 -12.64
N ARG A 722 -18.70 -0.35 -12.45
CA ARG A 722 -18.27 -1.38 -11.50
C ARG A 722 -17.99 -2.68 -12.21
N ILE A 723 -16.76 -3.17 -12.10
CA ILE A 723 -16.29 -4.39 -12.74
C ILE A 723 -16.11 -5.45 -11.67
N ALA A 724 -16.78 -6.59 -11.81
CA ALA A 724 -16.50 -7.78 -11.01
C ALA A 724 -15.37 -8.59 -11.66
N CYS A 725 -14.38 -8.97 -10.86
CA CYS A 725 -13.22 -9.73 -11.25
C CYS A 725 -13.21 -11.05 -10.48
N GLU A 726 -13.09 -12.18 -11.19
CA GLU A 726 -12.99 -13.50 -10.59
C GLU A 726 -11.87 -14.29 -11.26
N TYR A 727 -10.95 -14.82 -10.44
CA TYR A 727 -9.78 -15.55 -10.88
C TYR A 727 -9.74 -16.94 -10.24
N THR A 728 -9.43 -17.95 -11.04
CA THR A 728 -9.07 -19.30 -10.61
C THR A 728 -7.75 -19.71 -11.28
N ALA A 729 -7.25 -20.90 -10.99
CA ALA A 729 -6.09 -21.44 -11.70
C ALA A 729 -6.35 -21.65 -13.21
N GLU A 730 -7.62 -21.80 -13.61
CA GLU A 730 -7.99 -22.13 -14.99
C GLU A 730 -8.60 -20.97 -15.76
N THR A 731 -9.18 -19.97 -15.09
CA THR A 731 -9.96 -18.92 -15.75
C THR A 731 -9.87 -17.56 -15.06
N SER A 732 -9.85 -16.50 -15.86
CA SER A 732 -10.14 -15.12 -15.42
C SER A 732 -11.45 -14.64 -16.01
N THR A 733 -12.38 -14.19 -15.17
CA THR A 733 -13.70 -13.70 -15.58
C THR A 733 -13.89 -12.25 -15.16
N TYR A 734 -14.37 -11.44 -16.10
CA TYR A 734 -14.70 -10.04 -15.89
C TYR A 734 -16.15 -9.78 -16.27
N SER A 735 -16.89 -9.07 -15.41
CA SER A 735 -18.29 -8.73 -15.66
C SER A 735 -18.56 -7.27 -15.32
N LEU A 736 -19.24 -6.54 -16.21
CA LEU A 736 -19.78 -5.23 -15.87
C LEU A 736 -21.02 -5.41 -14.97
N VAL A 737 -20.91 -5.02 -13.70
CA VAL A 737 -22.00 -5.14 -12.72
C VAL A 737 -23.02 -4.02 -12.93
N TRP A 738 -22.54 -2.79 -13.11
CA TRP A 738 -23.33 -1.61 -13.45
C TRP A 738 -22.42 -0.51 -14.02
N GLY A 739 -23.02 0.49 -14.66
CA GLY A 739 -22.32 1.62 -15.26
C GLY A 739 -22.32 1.58 -16.79
N THR A 740 -21.40 2.31 -17.40
CA THR A 740 -21.21 2.34 -18.85
C THR A 740 -20.28 1.23 -19.31
N GLU A 741 -20.51 0.75 -20.54
CA GLU A 741 -19.61 -0.21 -21.19
C GLU A 741 -18.19 0.32 -21.24
N ILE A 742 -17.24 -0.59 -21.05
CA ILE A 742 -15.85 -0.20 -20.89
C ILE A 742 -14.90 -1.28 -21.37
N ASP A 743 -13.73 -0.85 -21.81
CA ASP A 743 -12.65 -1.77 -22.12
C ASP A 743 -11.81 -2.06 -20.88
N ILE A 744 -11.25 -3.27 -20.83
CA ILE A 744 -10.19 -3.67 -19.94
C ILE A 744 -9.05 -4.28 -20.75
N GLU A 745 -7.88 -4.37 -20.15
CA GLU A 745 -6.78 -5.16 -20.67
C GLU A 745 -6.50 -6.33 -19.72
N HIS A 746 -6.25 -7.51 -20.30
CA HIS A 746 -5.78 -8.68 -19.57
C HIS A 746 -4.55 -9.22 -20.29
N GLU A 747 -3.40 -9.21 -19.61
CA GLU A 747 -2.12 -9.69 -20.16
C GLU A 747 -1.78 -9.08 -21.54
N GLY A 748 -1.96 -7.76 -21.69
CA GLY A 748 -1.67 -7.04 -22.95
C GLY A 748 -2.76 -7.11 -24.02
N LYS A 749 -3.85 -7.86 -23.79
CA LYS A 749 -4.97 -7.99 -24.74
C LYS A 749 -6.20 -7.23 -24.25
N ARG A 750 -6.79 -6.42 -25.13
CA ARG A 750 -7.96 -5.59 -24.84
C ARG A 750 -9.26 -6.37 -25.02
N TYR A 751 -10.18 -6.23 -24.08
CA TYR A 751 -11.51 -6.84 -24.10
C TYR A 751 -12.57 -5.78 -23.78
N HIS A 752 -13.73 -5.90 -24.42
CA HIS A 752 -14.86 -5.00 -24.22
C HIS A 752 -15.87 -5.62 -23.25
N LEU A 753 -16.23 -4.91 -22.18
CA LEU A 753 -17.21 -5.33 -21.19
C LEU A 753 -18.55 -4.64 -21.43
N ALA A 754 -19.56 -5.44 -21.76
CA ALA A 754 -20.95 -5.01 -21.92
C ALA A 754 -21.84 -5.62 -20.84
N SER A 755 -22.97 -4.98 -20.55
CA SER A 755 -23.91 -5.45 -19.53
C SER A 755 -24.47 -6.83 -19.89
N GLY A 756 -24.42 -7.77 -18.94
CA GLY A 756 -24.90 -9.14 -19.11
C GLY A 756 -24.04 -10.05 -19.98
N ALA A 757 -22.87 -9.60 -20.45
CA ALA A 757 -21.94 -10.37 -21.28
C ALA A 757 -20.56 -10.49 -20.59
N PRO A 758 -20.36 -11.48 -19.70
CA PRO A 758 -19.07 -11.67 -19.05
C PRO A 758 -17.98 -12.10 -20.04
N VAL A 759 -16.78 -11.57 -19.87
CA VAL A 759 -15.58 -12.01 -20.59
C VAL A 759 -14.89 -13.07 -19.75
N CYS A 760 -14.68 -14.26 -20.33
CA CYS A 760 -13.98 -15.38 -19.68
C CYS A 760 -12.73 -15.74 -20.48
N ILE A 761 -11.58 -15.76 -19.81
CA ILE A 761 -10.25 -15.97 -20.38
C ILE A 761 -9.68 -17.27 -19.80
N ASP A 762 -9.09 -18.11 -20.66
CA ASP A 762 -8.43 -19.35 -20.28
C ASP A 762 -7.01 -19.08 -19.76
N GLU A 763 -6.78 -19.41 -18.49
CA GLU A 763 -5.50 -19.21 -17.80
C GLU A 763 -4.54 -20.38 -17.92
N ARG A 764 -5.00 -21.53 -18.42
CA ARG A 764 -4.15 -22.71 -18.55
C ARG A 764 -3.00 -22.41 -19.52
N PRO A 765 -1.75 -22.69 -19.13
CA PRO A 765 -0.59 -22.40 -19.95
C PRO A 765 -0.63 -23.24 -21.22
N LYS A 766 -0.23 -22.65 -22.35
CA LYS A 766 -0.15 -23.32 -23.65
C LYS A 766 1.18 -22.96 -24.31
N PRO A 767 1.95 -23.89 -24.88
CA PRO A 767 3.24 -23.59 -25.49
C PRO A 767 3.04 -22.93 -26.87
N LEU A 768 2.61 -21.66 -26.87
CA LEU A 768 2.24 -20.89 -28.06
C LEU A 768 3.47 -20.26 -28.74
N VAL A 769 4.47 -19.87 -27.95
CA VAL A 769 5.69 -19.20 -28.43
C VAL A 769 6.91 -20.01 -28.05
N TRP A 770 7.80 -20.23 -29.02
CA TRP A 770 9.02 -20.99 -28.85
C TRP A 770 10.22 -20.08 -29.14
N ILE A 771 11.01 -19.84 -28.12
CA ILE A 771 12.14 -18.90 -28.12
C ILE A 771 13.43 -19.70 -28.20
N PHE A 772 14.28 -19.40 -29.18
CA PHE A 772 15.52 -20.14 -29.39
C PHE A 772 16.72 -19.22 -29.20
N ASP A 773 17.69 -19.64 -28.41
CA ASP A 773 19.04 -19.11 -28.59
C ASP A 773 19.60 -19.53 -29.96
N LEU A 774 20.62 -18.81 -30.42
CA LEU A 774 21.26 -19.10 -31.70
C LEU A 774 22.41 -20.09 -31.53
N ASP A 775 23.34 -19.79 -30.63
CA ASP A 775 24.61 -20.48 -30.48
C ASP A 775 24.36 -21.80 -29.74
N GLY A 776 24.82 -22.94 -30.29
CA GLY A 776 24.67 -24.26 -29.65
C GLY A 776 23.24 -24.83 -29.60
N VAL A 777 22.24 -24.03 -30.00
CA VAL A 777 20.84 -24.45 -30.16
C VAL A 777 20.48 -24.58 -31.64
N ILE A 778 20.60 -23.51 -32.44
CA ILE A 778 20.25 -23.52 -33.87
C ILE A 778 21.47 -23.86 -34.73
N ALA A 779 22.62 -23.29 -34.43
CA ALA A 779 23.89 -23.53 -35.13
C ALA A 779 25.06 -23.49 -34.13
N ASP A 780 26.13 -24.25 -34.38
CA ASP A 780 27.36 -24.17 -33.57
C ASP A 780 28.22 -22.98 -34.01
N THR A 781 27.71 -21.77 -33.80
CA THR A 781 28.41 -20.52 -34.10
C THR A 781 29.40 -20.11 -33.01
N ALA A 782 29.38 -20.77 -31.85
CA ALA A 782 30.36 -20.61 -30.79
C ALA A 782 31.78 -20.97 -31.26
N VAL A 783 31.93 -22.02 -32.08
CA VAL A 783 33.21 -22.39 -32.71
C VAL A 783 33.76 -21.26 -33.58
N LEU A 784 32.89 -20.49 -34.26
CA LEU A 784 33.30 -19.35 -35.07
C LEU A 784 33.77 -18.18 -34.20
N HIS A 785 33.11 -17.95 -33.06
CA HIS A 785 33.57 -16.99 -32.06
C HIS A 785 34.96 -17.35 -31.54
N THR A 786 35.19 -18.62 -31.18
CA THR A 786 36.50 -19.12 -30.74
C THR A 786 37.56 -18.95 -31.82
N ARG A 787 37.28 -19.31 -33.08
CA ARG A 787 38.23 -19.12 -34.19
C ARG A 787 38.59 -17.65 -34.43
N ALA A 788 37.60 -16.76 -34.35
CA ALA A 788 37.84 -15.32 -34.50
C ALA A 788 38.67 -14.76 -33.33
N TRP A 789 38.46 -15.25 -32.10
CA TRP A 789 39.30 -14.90 -30.95
C TRP A 789 40.72 -15.48 -31.07
N MET A 790 40.88 -16.73 -31.52
CA MET A 790 42.19 -17.33 -31.79
C MET A 790 42.97 -16.52 -32.81
N ARG A 791 42.32 -16.11 -33.92
CA ARG A 791 42.95 -15.26 -34.94
C ARG A 791 43.41 -13.92 -34.35
N LEU A 792 42.58 -13.27 -33.52
CA LEU A 792 43.00 -12.04 -32.86
C LEU A 792 44.17 -12.29 -31.88
N ALA A 793 44.12 -13.36 -31.10
CA ALA A 793 45.16 -13.70 -30.13
C ALA A 793 46.50 -14.02 -30.82
N ASP A 794 46.47 -14.76 -31.94
CA ASP A 794 47.64 -15.06 -32.76
C ASP A 794 48.28 -13.77 -33.31
N GLU A 795 47.47 -12.80 -33.76
CA GLU A 795 47.95 -11.49 -34.22
C GLU A 795 48.60 -10.66 -33.10
N LEU A 796 48.08 -10.79 -31.88
CA LEU A 796 48.60 -10.10 -30.71
C LEU A 796 49.78 -10.85 -30.05
N GLY A 797 50.10 -12.06 -30.53
CA GLY A 797 51.12 -12.92 -29.92
C GLY A 797 50.72 -13.49 -28.56
N ILE A 798 49.42 -13.54 -28.26
CA ILE A 798 48.87 -13.99 -26.98
C ILE A 798 48.45 -15.46 -27.11
N PRO A 799 48.87 -16.36 -26.19
CA PRO A 799 48.51 -17.77 -26.26
C PRO A 799 47.03 -18.01 -25.95
N PHE A 800 46.25 -18.45 -26.95
CA PHE A 800 44.85 -18.85 -26.77
C PHE A 800 44.73 -20.34 -26.45
N ARG A 801 44.29 -20.68 -25.22
CA ARG A 801 44.15 -22.07 -24.77
C ARG A 801 42.72 -22.59 -24.89
N PRO A 802 42.48 -23.92 -24.98
CA PRO A 802 41.14 -24.48 -25.01
C PRO A 802 40.26 -24.06 -23.83
N GLU A 803 40.85 -23.90 -22.64
CA GLU A 803 40.13 -23.44 -21.45
C GLU A 803 39.64 -21.99 -21.59
N THR A 804 40.42 -21.13 -22.27
CA THR A 804 40.01 -19.76 -22.61
C THR A 804 38.79 -19.76 -23.53
N GLY A 805 38.73 -20.71 -24.46
CA GLY A 805 37.59 -20.89 -25.38
C GLY A 805 36.27 -21.19 -24.66
N GLU A 806 36.29 -21.94 -23.57
CA GLU A 806 35.10 -22.21 -22.74
C GLU A 806 34.69 -21.00 -21.89
N LEU A 807 35.66 -20.24 -21.37
CA LEU A 807 35.40 -19.05 -20.55
C LEU A 807 34.76 -17.89 -21.32
N VAL A 808 34.97 -17.82 -22.64
CA VAL A 808 34.39 -16.77 -23.50
C VAL A 808 33.01 -17.13 -24.08
N LYS A 809 32.48 -18.33 -23.82
CA LYS A 809 31.13 -18.71 -24.27
C LYS A 809 30.07 -18.00 -23.44
N GLY A 810 29.05 -17.46 -24.11
CA GLY A 810 27.89 -16.85 -23.46
C GLY A 810 28.14 -15.52 -22.73
N VAL A 811 29.35 -14.96 -22.79
CA VAL A 811 29.72 -13.66 -22.17
C VAL A 811 29.84 -12.55 -23.22
N SER A 812 29.74 -11.29 -22.79
CA SER A 812 29.78 -10.14 -23.70
C SER A 812 31.09 -10.07 -24.50
N ARG A 813 31.08 -9.37 -25.63
CA ARG A 813 32.26 -9.20 -26.49
C ARG A 813 33.45 -8.56 -25.75
N MET A 814 33.17 -7.57 -24.91
CA MET A 814 34.21 -6.88 -24.12
C MET A 814 34.73 -7.76 -23.00
N ALA A 815 33.83 -8.46 -22.28
CA ALA A 815 34.26 -9.41 -21.26
C ALA A 815 35.11 -10.54 -21.86
N SER A 816 34.71 -11.05 -23.03
CA SER A 816 35.49 -12.02 -23.80
C SER A 816 36.87 -11.48 -24.17
N LEU A 817 36.97 -10.24 -24.65
CA LEU A 817 38.25 -9.63 -24.98
C LEU A 817 39.17 -9.55 -23.75
N CYS A 818 38.66 -9.11 -22.60
CA CYS A 818 39.44 -9.07 -21.36
C CYS A 818 39.93 -10.46 -20.94
N ILE A 819 39.09 -11.50 -21.07
CA ILE A 819 39.47 -12.89 -20.79
C ILE A 819 40.59 -13.36 -21.73
N VAL A 820 40.52 -12.99 -23.01
CA VAL A 820 41.52 -13.36 -24.02
C VAL A 820 42.84 -12.63 -23.81
N LEU A 821 42.79 -11.34 -23.44
CA LEU A 821 43.98 -10.53 -23.18
C LEU A 821 44.64 -10.88 -21.84
N GLY A 822 43.88 -11.35 -20.85
CA GLY A 822 44.39 -11.67 -19.51
C GLY A 822 45.09 -10.45 -18.88
N ASP A 823 46.30 -10.65 -18.36
CA ASP A 823 47.10 -9.59 -17.74
C ASP A 823 47.46 -8.46 -18.73
N HIS A 824 47.50 -8.74 -20.04
CA HIS A 824 47.77 -7.73 -21.07
C HIS A 824 46.61 -6.76 -21.27
N ALA A 825 45.42 -7.03 -20.73
CA ALA A 825 44.28 -6.11 -20.84
C ALA A 825 44.59 -4.73 -20.23
N ALA A 826 45.44 -4.67 -19.21
CA ALA A 826 45.86 -3.43 -18.56
C ALA A 826 46.81 -2.57 -19.42
N GLU A 827 47.34 -3.10 -20.52
CA GLU A 827 48.24 -2.39 -21.45
C GLU A 827 47.48 -1.55 -22.48
N TYR A 828 46.16 -1.71 -22.59
CA TYR A 828 45.32 -1.03 -23.56
C TYR A 828 44.39 -0.01 -22.90
N ASP A 829 44.20 1.14 -23.54
CA ASP A 829 43.14 2.08 -23.17
C ASP A 829 41.77 1.64 -23.72
N ALA A 830 40.71 2.33 -23.30
CA ALA A 830 39.34 1.97 -23.67
C ALA A 830 39.08 2.06 -25.18
N GLU A 831 39.72 3.01 -25.88
CA GLU A 831 39.57 3.19 -27.32
C GLU A 831 40.24 2.03 -28.08
N SER A 832 41.46 1.66 -27.68
CA SER A 832 42.20 0.52 -28.26
C SER A 832 41.49 -0.81 -28.02
N LEU A 833 40.91 -1.02 -26.83
CA LEU A 833 40.12 -2.22 -26.54
C LEU A 833 38.87 -2.30 -27.43
N ALA A 834 38.21 -1.17 -27.68
CA ALA A 834 37.05 -1.12 -28.58
C ALA A 834 37.46 -1.47 -30.02
N GLU A 835 38.59 -0.95 -30.51
CA GLU A 835 39.12 -1.30 -31.83
C GLU A 835 39.43 -2.80 -31.97
N LEU A 836 40.08 -3.42 -30.98
CA LEU A 836 40.37 -4.86 -31.01
C LEU A 836 39.08 -5.70 -31.01
N ALA A 837 38.09 -5.30 -30.23
CA ALA A 837 36.79 -5.96 -30.19
C ALA A 837 36.06 -5.87 -31.55
N ASP A 838 36.15 -4.72 -32.22
CA ASP A 838 35.59 -4.53 -33.56
C ASP A 838 36.37 -5.30 -34.63
N ARG A 839 37.70 -5.34 -34.52
CA ARG A 839 38.56 -6.11 -35.42
C ARG A 839 38.26 -7.60 -35.36
N LYS A 840 38.11 -8.16 -34.15
CA LYS A 840 37.63 -9.54 -33.97
C LYS A 840 36.25 -9.75 -34.58
N ASN A 841 35.35 -8.77 -34.46
CA ASN A 841 34.03 -8.85 -35.05
C ASN A 841 34.08 -8.87 -36.59
N CYS A 842 35.04 -8.19 -37.22
CA CYS A 842 35.30 -8.33 -38.66
C CYS A 842 35.69 -9.77 -39.03
N TYR A 843 36.64 -10.39 -38.31
CA TYR A 843 37.01 -11.79 -38.54
C TYR A 843 35.84 -12.75 -38.36
N TYR A 844 35.01 -12.49 -37.35
CA TYR A 844 33.81 -13.27 -37.12
C TYR A 844 32.81 -13.15 -38.28
N ARG A 845 32.60 -11.94 -38.82
CA ARG A 845 31.72 -11.73 -39.99
C ARG A 845 32.22 -12.46 -41.23
N GLU A 846 33.53 -12.44 -41.50
CA GLU A 846 34.14 -13.23 -42.59
C GLU A 846 33.88 -14.73 -42.43
N LEU A 847 33.95 -15.26 -41.20
CA LEU A 847 33.64 -16.66 -40.93
C LEU A 847 32.15 -16.99 -41.09
N VAL A 848 31.26 -16.05 -40.73
CA VAL A 848 29.80 -16.20 -40.91
C VAL A 848 29.40 -16.27 -42.37
N GLU A 849 30.13 -15.64 -43.30
CA GLU A 849 29.84 -15.75 -44.76
C GLU A 849 29.95 -17.18 -45.30
N HIS A 850 30.63 -18.08 -44.59
CA HIS A 850 30.80 -19.48 -44.97
C HIS A 850 29.79 -20.42 -44.28
N VAL A 851 28.93 -19.88 -43.42
CA VAL A 851 27.83 -20.64 -42.78
C VAL A 851 26.75 -20.89 -43.83
N GLY A 852 26.17 -22.09 -43.83
CA GLY A 852 25.07 -22.45 -44.72
C GLY A 852 24.06 -23.41 -44.07
N PRO A 853 23.03 -23.84 -44.79
CA PRO A 853 21.98 -24.71 -44.25
C PRO A 853 22.47 -26.05 -43.67
N SER A 854 23.65 -26.54 -44.06
CA SER A 854 24.28 -27.74 -43.51
C SER A 854 24.81 -27.56 -42.08
N ASP A 855 24.94 -26.31 -41.61
CA ASP A 855 25.43 -25.98 -40.26
C ASP A 855 24.30 -25.86 -39.23
N ILE A 856 23.04 -26.05 -39.65
CA ILE A 856 21.90 -26.19 -38.72
C ILE A 856 22.12 -27.46 -37.90
N LEU A 857 22.05 -27.32 -36.57
CA LEU A 857 22.30 -28.44 -35.67
C LEU A 857 21.27 -29.57 -35.87
N PRO A 858 21.68 -30.85 -35.74
CA PRO A 858 20.83 -31.99 -36.04
C PRO A 858 19.50 -31.94 -35.25
N GLY A 859 18.38 -32.22 -35.93
CA GLY A 859 17.02 -32.22 -35.35
C GLY A 859 16.30 -30.87 -35.35
N MET A 860 17.02 -29.74 -35.49
CA MET A 860 16.41 -28.40 -35.37
C MET A 860 15.61 -27.97 -36.59
N ALA A 861 16.07 -28.29 -37.79
CA ALA A 861 15.30 -27.99 -39.00
C ALA A 861 13.90 -28.65 -38.96
N ASP A 862 13.83 -29.91 -38.54
CA ASP A 862 12.57 -30.66 -38.42
C ASP A 862 11.68 -30.11 -37.30
N LEU A 863 12.26 -29.75 -36.16
CA LEU A 863 11.53 -29.14 -35.04
C LEU A 863 10.91 -27.79 -35.45
N LEU A 864 11.70 -26.88 -36.03
CA LEU A 864 11.23 -25.57 -36.47
C LEU A 864 10.12 -25.69 -37.52
N ALA A 865 10.29 -26.58 -38.50
CA ALA A 865 9.26 -26.85 -39.51
C ALA A 865 7.98 -27.42 -38.89
N SER A 866 8.10 -28.36 -37.95
CA SER A 866 6.95 -28.93 -37.22
C SER A 866 6.19 -27.86 -36.43
N LEU A 867 6.89 -27.00 -35.69
CA LEU A 867 6.27 -25.94 -34.89
C LEU A 867 5.56 -24.90 -35.78
N LYS A 868 6.20 -24.52 -36.89
CA LYS A 868 5.64 -23.55 -37.84
C LYS A 868 4.39 -24.10 -38.55
N ASN A 869 4.40 -25.38 -38.93
CA ASN A 869 3.25 -26.05 -39.54
C ASN A 869 2.05 -26.10 -38.59
N ASP A 870 2.30 -26.15 -37.28
CA ASP A 870 1.26 -26.10 -36.23
C ASP A 870 0.88 -24.67 -35.81
N GLY A 871 1.39 -23.65 -36.51
CA GLY A 871 1.07 -22.24 -36.27
C GLY A 871 1.65 -21.68 -34.98
N ARG A 872 2.73 -22.27 -34.44
CA ARG A 872 3.47 -21.71 -33.30
C ARG A 872 4.30 -20.52 -33.75
N MET A 873 4.41 -19.51 -32.88
CA MET A 873 5.31 -18.39 -33.12
C MET A 873 6.73 -18.74 -32.70
N LEU A 874 7.70 -18.43 -33.55
CA LEU A 874 9.11 -18.72 -33.32
C LEU A 874 9.88 -17.40 -33.17
N VAL A 875 10.58 -17.23 -32.06
CA VAL A 875 11.38 -16.02 -31.79
C VAL A 875 12.83 -16.42 -31.55
N LEU A 876 13.78 -15.70 -32.12
CA LEU A 876 15.19 -15.86 -31.82
C LEU A 876 15.62 -14.90 -30.72
N ALA A 877 16.33 -15.37 -29.71
CA ALA A 877 16.88 -14.56 -28.61
C ALA A 877 18.40 -14.77 -28.53
N SER A 878 19.19 -13.91 -29.16
CA SER A 878 20.64 -14.10 -29.29
C SER A 878 21.44 -12.98 -28.62
N ALA A 879 22.51 -13.37 -27.91
CA ALA A 879 23.51 -12.43 -27.40
C ALA A 879 24.42 -11.82 -28.49
N SER A 880 24.23 -12.18 -29.77
CA SER A 880 25.03 -11.69 -30.89
C SER A 880 24.27 -10.67 -31.74
N ARG A 881 24.89 -9.52 -32.00
CA ARG A 881 24.37 -8.52 -32.97
C ARG A 881 24.40 -9.01 -34.43
N ASN A 882 25.06 -10.14 -34.70
CA ASN A 882 25.13 -10.71 -36.04
C ASN A 882 24.03 -11.77 -36.30
N ALA A 883 23.15 -12.02 -35.32
CA ALA A 883 22.11 -13.05 -35.43
C ALA A 883 21.23 -12.93 -36.69
N PRO A 884 20.76 -11.74 -37.11
CA PRO A 884 20.00 -11.62 -38.36
C PRO A 884 20.77 -12.09 -39.61
N ALA A 885 22.08 -11.81 -39.68
CA ALA A 885 22.92 -12.22 -40.80
C ALA A 885 23.14 -13.74 -40.82
N ILE A 886 23.28 -14.37 -39.65
CA ILE A 886 23.44 -15.82 -39.52
C ILE A 886 22.16 -16.55 -39.93
N ILE A 887 20.99 -16.10 -39.45
CA ILE A 887 19.70 -16.66 -39.84
C ILE A 887 19.49 -16.61 -41.36
N LYS A 888 19.92 -15.52 -41.99
CA LYS A 888 19.93 -15.40 -43.45
C LYS A 888 20.81 -16.44 -44.13
N GLN A 889 22.05 -16.60 -43.68
CA GLN A 889 22.99 -17.56 -44.28
C GLN A 889 22.54 -19.02 -44.08
N LEU A 890 21.93 -19.33 -42.93
CA LEU A 890 21.33 -20.65 -42.67
C LEU A 890 20.09 -20.95 -43.54
N GLY A 891 19.60 -19.99 -44.31
CA GLY A 891 18.38 -20.13 -45.11
C GLY A 891 17.10 -20.16 -44.27
N LEU A 892 17.15 -19.63 -43.05
CA LEU A 892 16.02 -19.57 -42.11
C LEU A 892 15.29 -18.23 -42.14
N GLU A 893 15.56 -17.37 -43.14
CA GLU A 893 14.82 -16.12 -43.38
C GLU A 893 13.30 -16.39 -43.46
N GLY A 894 12.53 -15.68 -42.64
CA GLY A 894 11.08 -15.86 -42.53
C GLY A 894 10.63 -17.10 -41.77
N THR A 895 11.54 -17.87 -41.16
CA THR A 895 11.18 -18.95 -40.21
C THR A 895 10.80 -18.38 -38.85
N PHE A 896 11.55 -17.40 -38.36
CA PHE A 896 11.28 -16.69 -37.11
C PHE A 896 10.38 -15.49 -37.36
N ASP A 897 9.38 -15.32 -36.49
CA ASP A 897 8.46 -14.19 -36.46
C ASP A 897 9.08 -12.94 -35.82
N GLY A 898 10.15 -13.12 -35.03
CA GLY A 898 10.88 -12.04 -34.38
C GLY A 898 12.32 -12.42 -34.02
N ILE A 899 13.18 -11.41 -33.90
CA ILE A 899 14.58 -11.57 -33.47
C ILE A 899 14.88 -10.50 -32.42
N VAL A 900 15.27 -10.93 -31.23
CA VAL A 900 15.84 -10.11 -30.17
C VAL A 900 17.35 -10.34 -30.14
N ASP A 901 18.12 -9.30 -30.38
CA ASP A 901 19.58 -9.34 -30.35
C ASP A 901 20.18 -8.53 -29.20
N ALA A 902 21.50 -8.57 -29.04
CA ALA A 902 22.21 -7.82 -28.01
C ALA A 902 22.16 -6.28 -28.15
N ALA A 903 21.56 -5.72 -29.21
CA ALA A 903 21.30 -4.28 -29.29
C ALA A 903 19.90 -3.93 -28.75
N ALA A 904 19.00 -4.91 -28.62
CA ALA A 904 17.64 -4.75 -28.12
C ALA A 904 17.52 -4.88 -26.58
N VAL A 905 18.62 -5.16 -25.88
CA VAL A 905 18.64 -5.38 -24.43
C VAL A 905 19.70 -4.51 -23.75
N SER A 906 19.42 -4.10 -22.50
CA SER A 906 20.35 -3.34 -21.67
C SER A 906 21.34 -4.23 -20.92
N MET A 907 20.88 -5.41 -20.46
CA MET A 907 21.70 -6.35 -19.69
C MET A 907 21.85 -7.69 -20.41
N PRO A 908 23.06 -8.30 -20.40
CA PRO A 908 23.27 -9.64 -20.94
C PRO A 908 22.76 -10.74 -19.98
N LYS A 909 22.61 -11.96 -20.51
CA LYS A 909 22.39 -13.18 -19.69
C LYS A 909 23.44 -13.23 -18.55
N PRO A 910 23.09 -13.58 -17.30
CA PRO A 910 21.88 -14.28 -16.85
C PRO A 910 20.67 -13.38 -16.56
N ASP A 911 20.69 -12.10 -16.95
CA ASP A 911 19.51 -11.25 -16.85
C ASP A 911 18.36 -11.77 -17.74
N PRO A 912 17.09 -11.76 -17.26
CA PRO A 912 15.96 -12.28 -18.01
C PRO A 912 15.49 -11.40 -19.19
N GLU A 913 16.02 -10.17 -19.34
CA GLU A 913 15.52 -9.16 -20.29
C GLU A 913 15.37 -9.70 -21.71
N ILE A 914 16.33 -10.45 -22.23
CA ILE A 914 16.28 -10.95 -23.60
C ILE A 914 15.09 -11.88 -23.87
N PHE A 915 14.74 -12.73 -22.90
CA PHE A 915 13.61 -13.66 -23.02
C PHE A 915 12.27 -12.97 -22.74
N ILE A 916 12.24 -12.00 -21.82
CA ILE A 916 11.06 -11.17 -21.59
C ILE A 916 10.74 -10.37 -22.86
N ARG A 917 11.73 -9.71 -23.47
CA ARG A 917 11.59 -8.99 -24.74
C ARG A 917 11.10 -9.89 -25.88
N ALA A 918 11.59 -11.13 -25.93
CA ALA A 918 11.17 -12.10 -26.94
C ALA A 918 9.67 -12.46 -26.78
N ALA A 919 9.21 -12.65 -25.55
CA ALA A 919 7.78 -12.89 -25.26
C ALA A 919 6.91 -11.64 -25.55
N GLU A 920 7.38 -10.45 -25.17
CA GLU A 920 6.72 -9.16 -25.45
C GLU A 920 6.56 -8.94 -26.97
N MET A 921 7.62 -9.20 -27.74
CA MET A 921 7.62 -9.10 -29.20
C MET A 921 6.58 -10.02 -29.85
N ALA A 922 6.34 -11.20 -29.26
CA ALA A 922 5.33 -12.14 -29.71
C ALA A 922 3.91 -11.85 -29.16
N GLY A 923 3.75 -10.85 -28.27
CA GLY A 923 2.47 -10.56 -27.62
C GLY A 923 1.94 -11.73 -26.78
N ALA A 924 2.84 -12.51 -26.16
CA ALA A 924 2.52 -13.72 -25.42
C ALA A 924 2.82 -13.59 -23.93
N ARG A 925 2.06 -14.35 -23.13
CA ARG A 925 2.30 -14.47 -21.68
C ARG A 925 3.58 -15.27 -21.46
N LEU A 926 4.36 -14.91 -20.45
CA LEU A 926 5.60 -15.64 -20.11
C LEU A 926 5.34 -17.13 -19.86
N LYS A 927 4.19 -17.46 -19.24
CA LYS A 927 3.75 -18.85 -19.00
C LYS A 927 3.35 -19.63 -20.25
N ASP A 928 3.19 -18.97 -21.40
CA ASP A 928 2.89 -19.59 -22.70
C ASP A 928 4.15 -19.78 -23.57
N CYS A 929 5.32 -19.44 -23.03
CA CYS A 929 6.59 -19.51 -23.74
C CYS A 929 7.40 -20.74 -23.35
N VAL A 930 8.09 -21.32 -24.33
CA VAL A 930 9.13 -22.34 -24.17
C VAL A 930 10.42 -21.76 -24.70
N ALA A 931 11.51 -21.79 -23.94
CA ALA A 931 12.80 -21.25 -24.35
C ALA A 931 13.93 -22.28 -24.31
N PHE A 932 14.81 -22.23 -25.31
CA PHE A 932 15.92 -23.17 -25.51
C PHE A 932 17.27 -22.49 -25.29
N GLU A 933 18.18 -23.18 -24.60
CA GLU A 933 19.52 -22.70 -24.34
C GLU A 933 20.52 -23.86 -24.13
N ASP A 934 21.79 -23.65 -24.51
CA ASP A 934 22.90 -24.58 -24.28
C ASP A 934 23.86 -24.20 -23.12
N ALA A 935 23.76 -22.97 -22.60
CA ALA A 935 24.59 -22.42 -21.53
C ALA A 935 23.84 -22.19 -20.20
N GLN A 936 24.54 -22.38 -19.07
CA GLN A 936 23.95 -22.22 -17.74
C GLN A 936 23.39 -20.81 -17.50
N ALA A 937 24.12 -19.77 -17.93
CA ALA A 937 23.68 -18.39 -17.77
C ALA A 937 22.34 -18.11 -18.49
N GLY A 938 22.10 -18.70 -19.67
CA GLY A 938 20.82 -18.54 -20.34
C GLY A 938 19.71 -19.37 -19.72
N ILE A 939 19.99 -20.57 -19.18
CA ILE A 939 19.01 -21.32 -18.38
C ILE A 939 18.60 -20.51 -17.15
N ASP A 940 19.56 -19.89 -16.47
CA ASP A 940 19.29 -19.03 -15.32
C ASP A 940 18.44 -17.81 -15.73
N ALA A 941 18.68 -17.22 -16.90
CA ALA A 941 17.87 -16.13 -17.45
C ALA A 941 16.43 -16.56 -17.79
N ILE A 942 16.24 -17.73 -18.43
CA ILE A 942 14.90 -18.27 -18.74
C ILE A 942 14.10 -18.52 -17.46
N ARG A 943 14.73 -19.15 -16.47
CA ARG A 943 14.11 -19.42 -15.17
C ARG A 943 13.83 -18.14 -14.42
N ALA A 944 14.74 -17.18 -14.46
CA ALA A 944 14.56 -15.87 -13.87
C ALA A 944 13.33 -15.17 -14.46
N ALA A 945 13.04 -15.33 -15.76
CA ALA A 945 11.84 -14.81 -16.43
C ALA A 945 10.56 -15.63 -16.15
N GLY A 946 10.65 -16.79 -15.49
CA GLY A 946 9.51 -17.68 -15.25
C GLY A 946 9.06 -18.49 -16.47
N ILE A 947 9.83 -18.48 -17.57
CA ILE A 947 9.52 -19.20 -18.82
C ILE A 947 9.86 -20.70 -18.68
N PHE A 948 9.23 -21.58 -19.48
CA PHE A 948 9.58 -23.00 -19.53
C PHE A 948 10.94 -23.21 -20.21
N SER A 949 11.88 -23.84 -19.51
CA SER A 949 13.28 -23.94 -19.92
C SER A 949 13.64 -25.32 -20.48
N VAL A 950 14.18 -25.32 -21.70
CA VAL A 950 14.72 -26.50 -22.37
C VAL A 950 16.24 -26.36 -22.47
N GLY A 951 16.97 -27.18 -21.72
CA GLY A 951 18.43 -27.21 -21.76
C GLY A 951 19.00 -28.20 -22.76
N ILE A 952 20.00 -27.77 -23.53
CA ILE A 952 20.75 -28.63 -24.46
C ILE A 952 22.19 -28.79 -23.95
N GLY A 953 22.53 -29.99 -23.48
CA GLY A 953 23.86 -30.32 -22.97
C GLY A 953 23.83 -31.04 -21.62
N THR A 954 24.92 -31.72 -21.29
CA THR A 954 24.98 -32.66 -20.16
C THR A 954 25.21 -32.01 -18.79
N LYS A 955 25.71 -30.77 -18.76
CA LYS A 955 26.15 -30.07 -17.54
C LYS A 955 25.16 -29.03 -17.00
N LEU A 956 24.03 -28.81 -17.68
CA LEU A 956 23.05 -27.81 -17.29
C LEU A 956 22.24 -28.25 -16.06
N VAL A 957 22.01 -27.30 -15.15
CA VAL A 957 21.25 -27.48 -13.91
C VAL A 957 20.05 -26.54 -13.90
N GLY A 958 18.91 -27.03 -13.41
CA GLY A 958 17.71 -26.21 -13.17
C GLY A 958 16.76 -26.07 -14.36
N ALA A 959 17.12 -26.54 -15.56
CA ALA A 959 16.20 -26.60 -16.70
C ALA A 959 15.00 -27.50 -16.37
N ASP A 960 13.81 -27.13 -16.85
CA ASP A 960 12.58 -27.92 -16.65
C ASP A 960 12.66 -29.27 -17.40
N ILE A 961 13.30 -29.27 -18.56
CA ILE A 961 13.68 -30.48 -19.30
C ILE A 961 15.07 -30.30 -19.91
N ARG A 962 15.83 -31.39 -20.02
CA ARG A 962 17.20 -31.37 -20.55
C ARG A 962 17.42 -32.50 -21.55
N PHE A 963 18.06 -32.17 -22.66
CA PHE A 963 18.52 -33.13 -23.68
C PHE A 963 20.04 -33.09 -23.76
N ASP A 964 20.69 -34.24 -23.96
CA ASP A 964 22.17 -34.29 -24.02
C ASP A 964 22.73 -33.67 -25.32
N SER A 965 21.93 -33.62 -26.40
CA SER A 965 22.27 -33.00 -27.69
C SER A 965 21.01 -32.59 -28.47
N THR A 966 21.15 -31.70 -29.45
CA THR A 966 20.03 -31.24 -30.31
C THR A 966 19.33 -32.38 -31.06
N SER A 967 20.07 -33.43 -31.43
CA SER A 967 19.53 -34.62 -32.11
C SER A 967 18.54 -35.43 -31.29
N LEU A 968 18.52 -35.24 -29.97
CA LEU A 968 17.63 -35.95 -29.05
C LEU A 968 16.40 -35.11 -28.66
N VAL A 969 16.34 -33.85 -29.10
CA VAL A 969 15.22 -32.96 -28.79
C VAL A 969 13.94 -33.52 -29.38
N ASP A 970 12.98 -33.80 -28.51
CA ASP A 970 11.67 -34.32 -28.89
C ASP A 970 10.58 -33.34 -28.45
N ARG A 971 9.80 -32.87 -29.42
CA ARG A 971 8.71 -31.92 -29.19
C ARG A 971 7.67 -32.48 -28.23
N LYS A 972 7.30 -33.75 -28.37
CA LYS A 972 6.26 -34.37 -27.54
C LYS A 972 6.71 -34.45 -26.09
N ALA A 973 7.95 -34.83 -25.83
CA ALA A 973 8.53 -34.82 -24.49
C ALA A 973 8.51 -33.42 -23.86
N ILE A 974 8.79 -32.36 -24.64
CA ILE A 974 8.72 -30.98 -24.17
C ILE A 974 7.29 -30.58 -23.83
N GLU A 975 6.32 -30.84 -24.72
CA GLU A 975 4.90 -30.53 -24.46
C GLU A 975 4.36 -31.31 -23.25
N ASP A 976 4.70 -32.61 -23.12
CA ASP A 976 4.32 -33.43 -21.97
C ASP A 976 4.93 -32.91 -20.66
N ALA A 977 6.18 -32.43 -20.68
CA ALA A 977 6.83 -31.84 -19.52
C ALA A 977 6.24 -30.45 -19.17
N PHE A 978 5.92 -29.65 -20.19
CA PHE A 978 5.27 -28.34 -20.05
C PHE A 978 3.92 -28.47 -19.35
N TYR A 979 3.07 -29.40 -19.78
CA TYR A 979 1.76 -29.62 -19.16
C TYR A 979 1.84 -30.27 -17.77
N LYS A 980 2.95 -30.91 -17.39
CA LYS A 980 3.18 -31.43 -16.03
C LYS A 980 3.66 -30.36 -15.05
N ARG A 981 4.26 -29.26 -15.53
CA ARG A 981 4.69 -28.13 -14.71
C ARG A 981 3.49 -27.26 -14.26
N GLY A 982 2.48 -27.17 -15.13
CA GLY A 982 1.30 -26.30 -14.99
C GLY A 982 0.34 -26.70 -13.88
#